data_AF-A0A2G2PAD3-F1
#
_entry.id   AF-A0A2G2PAD3-F1
#
_cell.length_a   1.000
_cell.length_b   1.000
_cell.length_c   1.000
_cell.angle_alpha   90.00
_cell.angle_beta   90.00
_cell.angle_gamma   90.00
#
_symmetry.space_group_name_H-M   'P 1'
#
loop_
_entity.id
_entity.type
_entity.pdbx_description
1 polymer ?
#
loop_
_entity_poly.entity_id
_entity_poly.type
_entity_poly.pdbx_seq_one_letter_code
_entity_poly.pdbx_strand_id
1 'polypeptide(L)'
;MKIFLAVILTLIGISSYAHTIESIKYEGMVHISKPVALRMLDFSVGDNVDDEAINKSLKKYFDQGYFKDAWVEINDGELIYHFKEKALISKIELKGWKENDEDTKEAVIQIKRGSLYDEKKLKAAKDRIIEAISQDAKIDSVVEIKKEYLNNGSIKVTFIVNEGEEVIIENLDYSGVKDLDTDDFNEVIANKESQFMGWFWGRNDGKMKLVDLAYDPLRIRDLYMQKGYLDAVVDAPFVKVNFNNYTADMSYQIEEGVSYKISKISIQQVKYVIDDEKVLDAITLEAGETFNIKTFRDDAQRIKTIISDLSYAFTQVVPDLKKNKKDKTVEVVFKIMPGDKVKIRNVVISGNNRTLDRIVRRELYLGPGDMYSLTDLTDSRSALGRLGFFEGNTIEEKRIDNQTIDLIVKLKEAPTGNIQLGGGYGSYGGLLVSIGVDDRNVWGSGVNVGVKLERSQLTSNYAFNISNPRLNDSDFSGNFSIYTSNYTYNDYTVLSNGISLGLGRRFTRYVSGNIAYAYSDNSYQFDKNSTITYTNNRFFESYSKSSVTLSARFDNTDDYYLPRKGYALTQSLEMAGAGGEAKFLKSRTTIGAYKGLEDYIGFDLIARYKARVFYALDIGYLPIAERFYMGGLGSVRGYQSYSLSPTVLDKDGFSRRVGGEYTASNSFELSFPLVPKAKMRMVAFFDYGYIGTTAGDANYDVTGAARGGYGLGLEWFSPVGPIQLMFAQPLGAKEGDRTANFEFTMGQRF
;
A
#
# COMPACT_ATOMS: atom_id res chain seq x y z
N MET A 1 90.06 7.33 39.39
CA MET A 1 89.94 5.88 39.67
C MET A 1 88.62 5.48 40.35
N LYS A 2 88.06 6.27 41.29
CA LYS A 2 86.77 5.93 41.96
C LYS A 2 85.52 6.05 41.07
N ILE A 3 85.51 6.96 40.08
CA ILE A 3 84.36 7.12 39.16
C ILE A 3 84.34 5.99 38.10
N PHE A 4 85.50 5.50 37.67
CA PHE A 4 85.59 4.41 36.71
C PHE A 4 85.16 3.06 37.31
N LEU A 5 85.45 2.85 38.60
CA LEU A 5 84.99 1.65 39.34
C LEU A 5 83.49 1.71 39.66
N ALA A 6 82.93 2.89 39.91
CA ALA A 6 81.49 3.07 40.10
C ALA A 6 80.70 2.78 38.81
N VAL A 7 81.21 3.20 37.65
CA VAL A 7 80.59 2.91 36.34
C VAL A 7 80.65 1.42 36.02
N ILE A 8 81.75 0.73 36.33
CA ILE A 8 81.88 -0.73 36.13
C ILE A 8 81.01 -1.53 37.12
N LEU A 9 80.84 -1.08 38.37
CA LEU A 9 79.92 -1.75 39.32
C LEU A 9 78.44 -1.48 39.01
N THR A 10 78.08 -0.33 38.42
CA THR A 10 76.70 -0.13 37.92
C THR A 10 76.42 -0.88 36.62
N LEU A 11 77.46 -1.23 35.84
CA LEU A 11 77.32 -2.07 34.63
C LEU A 11 77.23 -3.58 34.93
N ILE A 12 77.55 -4.02 36.16
CA ILE A 12 77.43 -5.42 36.60
C ILE A 12 76.12 -5.65 37.40
N GLY A 13 75.32 -4.60 37.62
CA GLY A 13 74.06 -4.66 38.38
C GLY A 13 72.78 -4.88 37.55
N ILE A 14 72.88 -5.02 36.23
CA ILE A 14 71.73 -5.35 35.36
C ILE A 14 71.94 -6.75 34.80
N SER A 15 71.94 -7.74 35.68
CA SER A 15 71.54 -9.08 35.24
C SER A 15 70.04 -9.02 35.00
N SER A 16 69.63 -8.65 33.78
CA SER A 16 68.27 -8.98 33.33
C SER A 16 68.12 -10.48 33.51
N TYR A 17 67.18 -10.90 34.36
CA TYR A 17 66.79 -12.29 34.53
C TYR A 17 66.14 -12.74 33.22
N ALA A 18 66.96 -13.14 32.26
CA ALA A 18 66.48 -13.80 31.06
C ALA A 18 66.18 -15.25 31.45
N HIS A 19 64.92 -15.64 31.34
CA HIS A 19 64.49 -17.01 31.57
C HIS A 19 64.75 -17.81 30.29
N THR A 20 65.49 -18.91 30.40
CA THR A 20 65.58 -19.89 29.31
C THR A 20 64.28 -20.69 29.30
N ILE A 21 63.50 -20.61 28.22
CA ILE A 21 62.21 -21.29 28.13
C ILE A 21 62.43 -22.76 27.77
N GLU A 22 62.15 -23.66 28.69
CA GLU A 22 62.20 -25.11 28.47
C GLU A 22 60.88 -25.67 27.94
N SER A 23 59.74 -25.07 28.31
CA SER A 23 58.44 -25.46 27.78
C SER A 23 57.36 -24.39 27.94
N ILE A 24 56.31 -24.49 27.10
CA ILE A 24 55.14 -23.59 27.13
C ILE A 24 53.86 -24.42 27.24
N LYS A 25 53.10 -24.17 28.32
CA LYS A 25 51.79 -24.75 28.59
C LYS A 25 50.70 -23.69 28.58
N TYR A 26 49.49 -24.14 28.22
CA TYR A 26 48.29 -23.31 28.19
C TYR A 26 47.19 -24.04 28.95
N GLU A 27 46.58 -23.35 29.90
CA GLU A 27 45.48 -23.86 30.71
C GLU A 27 44.25 -22.97 30.55
N GLY A 28 43.06 -23.60 30.52
CA GLY A 28 41.80 -22.86 30.43
C GLY A 28 41.45 -22.28 29.04
N MET A 29 42.18 -22.68 28.00
CA MET A 29 41.92 -22.32 26.60
C MET A 29 41.02 -23.36 25.92
N VAL A 30 39.90 -22.91 25.35
CA VAL A 30 38.89 -23.74 24.65
C VAL A 30 38.69 -23.26 23.22
N HIS A 31 38.71 -21.95 22.96
CA HIS A 31 38.38 -21.38 21.63
C HIS A 31 39.61 -21.13 20.74
N ILE A 32 40.79 -20.93 21.33
CA ILE A 32 42.05 -20.80 20.58
C ILE A 32 42.78 -22.14 20.60
N SER A 33 43.26 -22.62 19.45
CA SER A 33 44.06 -23.85 19.41
C SER A 33 45.51 -23.59 19.83
N LYS A 34 46.15 -24.56 20.49
CA LYS A 34 47.56 -24.47 20.92
C LYS A 34 48.52 -24.06 19.79
N PRO A 35 48.43 -24.56 18.54
CA PRO A 35 49.29 -24.12 17.45
C PRO A 35 49.04 -22.68 16.98
N VAL A 36 47.84 -22.14 17.19
CA VAL A 36 47.55 -20.72 16.91
C VAL A 36 48.17 -19.86 17.99
N ALA A 37 47.99 -20.21 19.27
CA ALA A 37 48.58 -19.48 20.39
C ALA A 37 50.11 -19.42 20.26
N LEU A 38 50.78 -20.55 20.01
CA LEU A 38 52.24 -20.60 19.86
C LEU A 38 52.77 -19.68 18.74
N ARG A 39 52.03 -19.48 17.65
CA ARG A 39 52.43 -18.59 16.55
C ARG A 39 52.30 -17.09 16.87
N MET A 40 51.61 -16.74 17.96
CA MET A 40 51.45 -15.35 18.38
C MET A 40 52.62 -14.85 19.25
N LEU A 41 53.43 -15.78 19.76
CA LEU A 41 54.63 -15.48 20.52
C LEU A 41 55.72 -14.93 19.59
N ASP A 42 56.48 -13.96 20.09
CA ASP A 42 57.68 -13.44 19.41
C ASP A 42 58.94 -14.27 19.78
N PHE A 43 58.76 -15.39 20.48
CA PHE A 43 59.81 -16.26 21.00
C PHE A 43 59.38 -17.73 20.96
N SER A 44 60.35 -18.63 21.00
CA SER A 44 60.20 -20.09 20.94
C SER A 44 60.79 -20.79 22.16
N VAL A 45 60.44 -22.07 22.32
CA VAL A 45 61.10 -22.94 23.31
C VAL A 45 62.61 -23.02 22.98
N GLY A 46 63.46 -22.74 23.96
CA GLY A 46 64.91 -22.64 23.84
C GLY A 46 65.45 -21.20 23.82
N ASP A 47 64.59 -20.20 23.65
CA ASP A 47 65.00 -18.78 23.67
C ASP A 47 65.18 -18.27 25.11
N ASN A 48 66.06 -17.28 25.27
CA ASN A 48 66.20 -16.50 26.50
C ASN A 48 65.27 -15.29 26.41
N VAL A 49 64.27 -15.24 27.28
CA VAL A 49 63.17 -14.28 27.22
C VAL A 49 63.11 -13.48 28.52
N ASP A 50 62.90 -12.17 28.38
CA ASP A 50 62.72 -11.25 29.51
C ASP A 50 61.24 -11.06 29.87
N ASP A 51 60.99 -10.49 31.05
CA ASP A 51 59.63 -10.23 31.53
C ASP A 51 58.83 -9.30 30.61
N GLU A 52 59.51 -8.42 29.87
CA GLU A 52 58.86 -7.51 28.91
C GLU A 52 58.26 -8.28 27.73
N ALA A 53 59.01 -9.23 27.17
CA ALA A 53 58.52 -10.09 26.10
C ALA A 53 57.37 -11.01 26.57
N ILE A 54 57.41 -11.50 27.81
CA ILE A 54 56.33 -12.30 28.42
C ILE A 54 55.06 -11.45 28.66
N ASN A 55 55.21 -10.23 29.15
CA ASN A 55 54.06 -9.34 29.32
C ASN A 55 53.46 -8.94 27.96
N LYS A 56 54.29 -8.73 26.94
CA LYS A 56 53.85 -8.43 25.58
C LYS A 56 53.10 -9.61 24.95
N SER A 57 53.52 -10.85 25.17
CA SER A 57 52.77 -12.03 24.71
C SER A 57 51.44 -12.18 25.44
N LEU A 58 51.41 -11.98 26.76
CA LEU A 58 50.17 -12.01 27.54
C LEU A 58 49.16 -10.95 27.04
N LYS A 59 49.65 -9.73 26.78
CA LYS A 59 48.84 -8.65 26.19
C LYS A 59 48.32 -9.01 24.80
N LYS A 60 49.16 -9.58 23.92
CA LYS A 60 48.74 -10.07 22.59
C LYS A 60 47.63 -11.12 22.67
N TYR A 61 47.67 -12.01 23.66
CA TYR A 61 46.60 -12.98 23.90
C TYR A 61 45.32 -12.30 24.41
N PHE A 62 45.44 -11.39 25.36
CA PHE A 62 44.30 -10.66 25.91
C PHE A 62 43.61 -9.79 24.85
N ASP A 63 44.39 -9.16 23.96
CA ASP A 63 43.93 -8.32 22.85
C ASP A 63 43.10 -9.09 21.80
N GLN A 64 43.17 -10.44 21.79
CA GLN A 64 42.27 -11.25 20.95
C GLN A 64 40.81 -11.19 21.42
N GLY A 65 40.57 -10.77 22.67
CA GLY A 65 39.23 -10.53 23.20
C GLY A 65 38.47 -11.77 23.66
N TYR A 66 39.05 -12.98 23.59
CA TYR A 66 38.44 -14.24 24.04
C TYR A 66 38.44 -14.43 25.55
N PHE A 67 39.34 -13.76 26.27
CA PHE A 67 39.59 -14.00 27.68
C PHE A 67 38.98 -12.91 28.56
N LYS A 68 38.37 -13.33 29.68
CA LYS A 68 37.95 -12.47 30.80
C LYS A 68 39.15 -12.08 31.65
N ASP A 69 40.07 -13.01 31.82
CA ASP A 69 41.27 -12.86 32.63
C ASP A 69 42.39 -13.74 32.04
N ALA A 70 43.63 -13.30 32.18
CA ALA A 70 44.80 -14.04 31.72
C ALA A 70 46.00 -13.68 32.58
N TRP A 71 46.72 -14.69 33.07
CA TRP A 71 47.97 -14.51 33.78
C TRP A 71 48.97 -15.60 33.37
N VAL A 72 50.23 -15.37 33.72
CA VAL A 72 51.33 -16.29 33.40
C VAL A 72 52.09 -16.63 34.67
N GLU A 73 52.36 -17.91 34.86
CA GLU A 73 53.20 -18.43 35.95
C GLU A 73 54.51 -18.95 35.34
N ILE A 74 55.62 -18.68 36.03
CA ILE A 74 56.97 -19.06 35.61
C ILE A 74 57.56 -19.99 36.66
N ASN A 75 57.80 -21.26 36.31
CA ASN A 75 58.36 -22.27 37.20
C ASN A 75 59.59 -22.91 36.54
N ASP A 76 60.80 -22.59 37.00
CA ASP A 76 62.07 -23.20 36.55
C ASP A 76 62.16 -23.43 35.02
N GLY A 77 61.89 -22.39 34.21
CA GLY A 77 61.96 -22.47 32.74
C GLY A 77 60.66 -22.93 32.04
N GLU A 78 59.63 -23.32 32.78
CA GLU A 78 58.28 -23.60 32.27
C GLU A 78 57.38 -22.36 32.36
N LEU A 79 56.82 -21.93 31.21
CA LEU A 79 55.82 -20.87 31.14
C LEU A 79 54.41 -21.48 31.05
N ILE A 80 53.58 -21.21 32.07
CA ILE A 80 52.19 -21.66 32.11
C ILE A 80 51.27 -20.45 31.95
N TYR A 81 50.62 -20.34 30.80
CA TYR A 81 49.59 -19.32 30.58
C TYR A 81 48.25 -19.85 31.06
N HIS A 82 47.67 -19.20 32.05
CA HIS A 82 46.33 -19.49 32.54
C HIS A 82 45.34 -18.51 31.93
N PHE A 83 44.28 -19.05 31.35
CA PHE A 83 43.23 -18.28 30.72
C PHE A 83 41.88 -18.56 31.37
N LYS A 84 41.11 -17.49 31.57
CA LYS A 84 39.69 -17.58 31.91
C LYS A 84 38.88 -17.08 30.72
N GLU A 85 38.34 -17.97 29.91
CA GLU A 85 37.59 -17.58 28.72
C GLU A 85 36.24 -16.92 29.02
N LYS A 86 35.80 -16.06 28.10
CA LYS A 86 34.44 -15.50 28.09
C LYS A 86 33.47 -16.59 27.64
N ALA A 87 32.32 -16.68 28.32
CA ALA A 87 31.25 -17.56 27.89
C ALA A 87 30.72 -17.16 26.50
N LEU A 88 30.31 -18.13 25.69
CA LEU A 88 29.59 -17.86 24.44
C LEU A 88 28.12 -17.58 24.72
N ILE A 89 27.54 -16.64 23.99
CA ILE A 89 26.10 -16.37 24.02
C ILE A 89 25.40 -17.41 23.14
N SER A 90 24.74 -18.39 23.76
CA SER A 90 24.06 -19.49 23.06
C SER A 90 22.64 -19.15 22.64
N LYS A 91 21.98 -18.22 23.36
CA LYS A 91 20.63 -17.74 23.05
C LYS A 91 20.43 -16.32 23.57
N ILE A 92 19.72 -15.50 22.79
CA ILE A 92 19.27 -14.16 23.16
C ILE A 92 17.75 -14.14 23.03
N GLU A 93 17.06 -13.63 24.06
CA GLU A 93 15.61 -13.44 24.06
C GLU A 93 15.28 -11.98 24.44
N LEU A 94 14.23 -11.44 23.83
CA LEU A 94 13.60 -10.18 24.21
C LEU A 94 12.17 -10.49 24.63
N LYS A 95 11.78 -10.00 25.81
CA LYS A 95 10.44 -10.20 26.38
C LYS A 95 9.84 -8.86 26.79
N GLY A 96 8.55 -8.69 26.61
CA GLY A 96 7.78 -7.52 27.01
C GLY A 96 7.71 -6.38 25.98
N TRP A 97 8.53 -6.39 24.93
CA TRP A 97 8.48 -5.42 23.82
C TRP A 97 8.81 -6.09 22.49
N LYS A 98 7.93 -5.91 21.50
CA LYS A 98 8.09 -6.40 20.11
C LYS A 98 8.62 -7.85 20.02
N GLU A 99 8.09 -8.75 20.86
CA GLU A 99 8.62 -10.12 21.02
C GLU A 99 8.60 -10.94 19.71
N ASN A 100 7.65 -10.68 18.83
CA ASN A 100 7.46 -11.41 17.57
C ASN A 100 8.12 -10.74 16.35
N ASP A 101 8.79 -9.59 16.54
CA ASP A 101 9.43 -8.82 15.47
C ASP A 101 10.94 -9.10 15.46
N GLU A 102 11.36 -10.10 14.68
CA GLU A 102 12.77 -10.48 14.57
C GLU A 102 13.64 -9.38 13.97
N ASP A 103 13.14 -8.64 12.98
CA ASP A 103 13.91 -7.58 12.32
C ASP A 103 14.24 -6.46 13.32
N THR A 104 13.26 -6.02 14.11
CA THR A 104 13.47 -5.02 15.15
C THR A 104 14.40 -5.56 16.25
N LYS A 105 14.23 -6.82 16.68
CA LYS A 105 15.11 -7.46 17.67
C LYS A 105 16.56 -7.47 17.20
N GLU A 106 16.82 -7.88 15.96
CA GLU A 106 18.17 -7.92 15.41
C GLU A 106 18.77 -6.51 15.27
N ALA A 107 17.98 -5.55 14.78
CA ALA A 107 18.43 -4.16 14.57
C ALA A 107 18.81 -3.45 15.88
N VAL A 108 18.05 -3.70 16.96
CA VAL A 108 18.22 -3.01 18.24
C VAL A 108 19.21 -3.74 19.17
N ILE A 109 19.22 -5.07 19.18
CA ILE A 109 20.14 -5.83 20.05
C ILE A 109 21.55 -5.83 19.45
N GLN A 110 21.70 -6.02 18.13
CA GLN A 110 22.99 -6.16 17.41
C GLN A 110 24.02 -7.10 18.08
N ILE A 111 23.53 -8.16 18.74
CA ILE A 111 24.38 -9.22 19.28
C ILE A 111 23.88 -10.51 18.66
N LYS A 112 24.78 -11.24 18.01
CA LYS A 112 24.44 -12.49 17.33
C LYS A 112 24.70 -13.69 18.24
N ARG A 113 23.90 -14.74 18.07
CA ARG A 113 24.19 -16.06 18.66
C ARG A 113 25.61 -16.51 18.28
N GLY A 114 26.33 -17.07 19.24
CA GLY A 114 27.74 -17.46 19.08
C GLY A 114 28.74 -16.32 19.35
N SER A 115 28.29 -15.11 19.65
CA SER A 115 29.18 -14.03 20.10
C SER A 115 29.72 -14.32 21.51
N LEU A 116 30.94 -13.88 21.80
CA LEU A 116 31.48 -13.89 23.16
C LEU A 116 30.71 -12.93 24.07
N TYR A 117 30.51 -13.34 25.31
CA TYR A 117 29.88 -12.53 26.34
C TYR A 117 30.72 -11.26 26.62
N ASP A 118 30.08 -10.11 26.52
CA ASP A 118 30.67 -8.81 26.85
C ASP A 118 29.61 -7.94 27.52
N GLU A 119 29.87 -7.56 28.77
CA GLU A 119 28.95 -6.75 29.57
C GLU A 119 28.72 -5.35 28.98
N LYS A 120 29.73 -4.76 28.33
CA LYS A 120 29.59 -3.46 27.67
C LYS A 120 28.63 -3.54 26.49
N LYS A 121 28.72 -4.60 25.70
CA LYS A 121 27.81 -4.84 24.57
C LYS A 121 26.36 -5.05 25.04
N LEU A 122 26.18 -5.81 26.12
CA LEU A 122 24.86 -6.02 26.71
C LEU A 122 24.24 -4.73 27.25
N LYS A 123 25.04 -3.89 27.92
CA LYS A 123 24.58 -2.57 28.37
C LYS A 123 24.21 -1.67 27.19
N ALA A 124 25.04 -1.61 26.16
CA ALA A 124 24.75 -0.85 24.95
C ALA A 124 23.51 -1.38 24.20
N ALA A 125 23.24 -2.68 24.23
CA ALA A 125 21.99 -3.25 23.71
C ALA A 125 20.78 -2.83 24.54
N LYS A 126 20.88 -2.88 25.88
CA LYS A 126 19.84 -2.37 26.78
C LYS A 126 19.53 -0.89 26.52
N ASP A 127 20.55 -0.05 26.39
CA ASP A 127 20.36 1.39 26.19
C ASP A 127 19.68 1.67 24.83
N ARG A 128 20.04 0.92 23.78
CA ARG A 128 19.36 0.99 22.47
C ARG A 128 17.91 0.51 22.51
N ILE A 129 17.59 -0.51 23.32
CA ILE A 129 16.21 -0.96 23.53
C ILE A 129 15.40 0.16 24.19
N ILE A 130 15.93 0.78 25.25
CA ILE A 130 15.28 1.92 25.92
C ILE A 130 15.05 3.07 24.93
N GLU A 131 16.07 3.43 24.14
CA GLU A 131 15.97 4.48 23.13
C GLU A 131 14.92 4.17 22.07
N ALA A 132 14.86 2.93 21.59
CA ALA A 132 13.86 2.49 20.61
C ALA A 132 12.42 2.53 21.18
N ILE A 133 12.24 2.20 22.46
CA ILE A 133 10.94 2.31 23.16
C ILE A 133 10.55 3.79 23.33
N SER A 134 11.50 4.65 23.68
CA SER A 134 11.27 6.10 23.75
C SER A 134 10.90 6.71 22.39
N GLN A 135 11.38 6.14 21.28
CA GLN A 135 10.94 6.53 19.94
C GLN A 135 9.49 6.14 19.66
N ASP A 136 8.98 5.06 20.27
CA ASP A 136 7.55 4.70 20.31
C ASP A 136 6.76 5.60 21.31
N ALA A 137 7.38 6.69 21.80
CA ALA A 137 6.84 7.68 22.74
C ALA A 137 6.38 7.15 24.09
N LYS A 138 6.99 6.04 24.51
CA LYS A 138 6.82 5.50 25.86
C LYS A 138 7.98 5.92 26.75
N ILE A 139 7.65 6.47 27.91
CA ILE A 139 8.62 6.94 28.90
C ILE A 139 8.57 6.08 30.16
N ASP A 140 9.59 6.19 31.02
CA ASP A 140 9.79 5.31 32.18
C ASP A 140 9.95 3.82 31.84
N SER A 141 10.37 3.52 30.60
CA SER A 141 10.68 2.15 30.21
C SER A 141 11.84 1.57 31.03
N VAL A 142 11.72 0.31 31.45
CA VAL A 142 12.74 -0.39 32.23
C VAL A 142 13.14 -1.66 31.50
N VAL A 143 14.44 -1.82 31.27
CA VAL A 143 15.01 -3.02 30.66
C VAL A 143 15.93 -3.72 31.66
N GLU A 144 15.60 -4.95 32.01
CA GLU A 144 16.41 -5.82 32.86
C GLU A 144 17.11 -6.89 32.04
N ILE A 145 18.36 -7.21 32.40
CA ILE A 145 19.16 -8.23 31.71
C ILE A 145 19.28 -9.45 32.63
N LYS A 146 18.51 -10.50 32.32
CA LYS A 146 18.62 -11.79 33.00
C LYS A 146 19.65 -12.67 32.31
N LYS A 147 20.60 -13.18 33.09
CA LYS A 147 21.73 -14.01 32.62
C LYS A 147 21.59 -15.41 33.22
N GLU A 148 21.63 -16.44 32.39
CA GLU A 148 21.53 -17.85 32.81
C GLU A 148 22.68 -18.66 32.21
N TYR A 149 23.54 -19.23 33.05
CA TYR A 149 24.61 -20.13 32.60
C TYR A 149 24.04 -21.53 32.34
N LEU A 150 24.32 -22.06 31.15
CA LEU A 150 23.91 -23.40 30.76
C LEU A 150 24.97 -24.42 31.18
N ASN A 151 24.58 -25.70 31.25
CA ASN A 151 25.45 -26.80 31.69
C ASN A 151 26.75 -26.94 30.87
N ASN A 152 26.78 -26.43 29.64
CA ASN A 152 27.95 -26.44 28.77
C ASN A 152 28.86 -25.19 28.92
N GLY A 153 28.63 -24.35 29.92
CA GLY A 153 29.40 -23.11 30.17
C GLY A 153 29.02 -21.92 29.27
N SER A 154 28.08 -22.09 28.33
CA SER A 154 27.52 -20.98 27.55
C SER A 154 26.48 -20.19 28.35
N ILE A 155 26.14 -18.99 27.89
CA ILE A 155 25.20 -18.10 28.57
C ILE A 155 23.98 -17.83 27.69
N LYS A 156 22.79 -17.92 28.29
CA LYS A 156 21.54 -17.39 27.77
C LYS A 156 21.32 -16.00 28.33
N VAL A 157 21.05 -15.04 27.47
CA VAL A 157 20.73 -13.65 27.85
C VAL A 157 19.29 -13.35 27.50
N THR A 158 18.52 -12.85 28.46
CA THR A 158 17.14 -12.42 28.25
C THR A 158 17.02 -10.94 28.63
N PHE A 159 16.61 -10.10 27.70
CA PHE A 159 16.20 -8.73 27.96
C PHE A 159 14.71 -8.74 28.32
N ILE A 160 14.39 -8.39 29.56
CA ILE A 160 13.02 -8.29 30.07
C ILE A 160 12.67 -6.82 30.08
N VAL A 161 11.66 -6.44 29.31
CA VAL A 161 11.27 -5.06 29.08
C VAL A 161 9.93 -4.79 29.76
N ASN A 162 9.87 -3.68 30.50
CA ASN A 162 8.64 -2.97 30.77
C ASN A 162 8.64 -1.72 29.87
N GLU A 163 7.65 -1.62 28.99
CA GLU A 163 7.59 -0.58 27.96
C GLU A 163 7.39 0.82 28.55
N GLY A 164 6.87 0.93 29.78
CA GLY A 164 6.52 2.21 30.38
C GLY A 164 5.15 2.72 29.89
N GLU A 165 4.93 4.03 30.03
CA GLU A 165 3.64 4.68 29.75
C GLU A 165 3.74 5.64 28.57
N GLU A 166 2.66 5.75 27.80
CA GLU A 166 2.55 6.65 26.65
C GLU A 166 2.28 8.10 27.10
N VAL A 167 2.95 9.07 26.47
CA VAL A 167 2.70 10.49 26.76
C VAL A 167 1.53 11.01 25.92
N ILE A 168 0.51 11.54 26.59
CA ILE A 168 -0.69 12.12 25.95
C ILE A 168 -0.61 13.65 25.95
N ILE A 169 -0.71 14.26 24.78
CA ILE A 169 -0.74 15.71 24.60
C ILE A 169 -2.14 16.22 24.97
N GLU A 170 -2.25 16.94 26.08
CA GLU A 170 -3.52 17.49 26.57
C GLU A 170 -3.84 18.85 25.96
N ASN A 171 -2.82 19.69 25.80
CA ASN A 171 -2.96 21.03 25.24
C ASN A 171 -1.91 21.27 24.15
N LEU A 172 -2.33 21.83 23.02
CA LEU A 172 -1.44 22.23 21.93
C LEU A 172 -1.74 23.67 21.49
N ASP A 173 -0.82 24.57 21.81
CA ASP A 173 -0.95 25.99 21.49
C ASP A 173 -0.06 26.44 20.34
N TYR A 174 -0.53 27.42 19.59
CA TYR A 174 0.25 28.12 18.56
C TYR A 174 0.38 29.59 18.89
N SER A 175 1.60 30.09 18.90
CA SER A 175 1.90 31.50 19.15
C SER A 175 2.43 32.18 17.89
N GLY A 176 1.95 33.39 17.60
CA GLY A 176 2.41 34.21 16.47
C GLY A 176 1.67 34.01 15.15
N VAL A 177 0.61 33.20 15.14
CA VAL A 177 -0.32 33.02 14.01
C VAL A 177 -1.25 34.23 13.88
N LYS A 178 -1.45 34.74 12.67
CA LYS A 178 -2.33 35.88 12.37
C LYS A 178 -3.25 35.62 11.19
N ASP A 179 -2.71 35.08 10.09
CA ASP A 179 -3.42 34.99 8.81
C ASP A 179 -3.97 33.58 8.51
N LEU A 180 -3.36 32.52 9.04
CA LEU A 180 -3.83 31.14 8.87
C LEU A 180 -4.73 30.68 10.02
N ASP A 181 -5.66 29.77 9.72
CA ASP A 181 -6.43 29.07 10.75
C ASP A 181 -5.54 28.02 11.42
N THR A 182 -5.51 28.00 12.75
CA THR A 182 -4.76 26.99 13.51
C THR A 182 -5.23 25.57 13.23
N ASP A 183 -6.50 25.40 12.81
CA ASP A 183 -7.03 24.10 12.43
C ASP A 183 -6.36 23.51 11.17
N ASP A 184 -5.79 24.35 10.30
CA ASP A 184 -5.03 23.86 9.14
C ASP A 184 -3.76 23.11 9.58
N PHE A 185 -3.18 23.45 10.74
CA PHE A 185 -1.99 22.74 11.26
C PHE A 185 -2.30 21.32 11.68
N ASN A 186 -3.53 21.07 12.15
CA ASN A 186 -4.00 19.74 12.53
C ASN A 186 -4.01 18.75 11.34
N GLU A 187 -3.89 19.23 10.10
CA GLU A 187 -3.78 18.38 8.92
C GLU A 187 -2.34 17.94 8.63
N VAL A 188 -1.34 18.77 8.97
CA VAL A 188 0.05 18.55 8.57
C VAL A 188 0.92 17.96 9.68
N ILE A 189 0.65 18.25 10.95
CA ILE A 189 1.46 17.73 12.07
C ILE A 189 1.11 16.29 12.45
N ALA A 190 2.06 15.56 13.02
CA ALA A 190 1.83 14.24 13.58
C ALA A 190 1.38 14.29 15.05
N ASN A 191 1.94 15.22 15.83
CA ASN A 191 1.66 15.39 17.25
C ASN A 191 0.48 16.36 17.44
N LYS A 192 -0.63 15.87 17.99
CA LYS A 192 -1.90 16.61 18.06
C LYS A 192 -2.46 16.57 19.46
N GLU A 193 -3.31 17.55 19.77
CA GLU A 193 -4.08 17.54 21.01
C GLU A 193 -5.03 16.33 21.08
N SER A 194 -5.14 15.74 22.27
CA SER A 194 -6.09 14.69 22.56
C SER A 194 -7.52 15.21 22.43
N GLN A 195 -8.41 14.40 21.86
CA GLN A 195 -9.83 14.75 21.73
C GLN A 195 -10.69 13.76 22.51
N PHE A 196 -11.87 14.20 22.97
CA PHE A 196 -12.85 13.31 23.61
C PHE A 196 -13.10 12.06 22.76
N MET A 197 -13.06 10.86 23.33
CA MET A 197 -13.12 9.61 22.55
C MET A 197 -12.10 9.55 21.39
N GLY A 198 -10.84 9.93 21.62
CA GLY A 198 -9.77 9.90 20.61
C GLY A 198 -9.49 8.53 19.97
N TRP A 199 -9.97 7.44 20.58
CA TRP A 199 -9.96 6.09 20.00
C TRP A 199 -10.97 5.90 18.86
N PHE A 200 -11.94 6.81 18.70
CA PHE A 200 -12.93 6.76 17.63
C PHE A 200 -12.35 7.29 16.32
N TRP A 201 -12.71 6.65 15.20
CA TRP A 201 -12.16 6.98 13.88
C TRP A 201 -12.34 8.46 13.51
N GLY A 202 -11.24 9.08 13.08
CA GLY A 202 -11.20 10.50 12.67
C GLY A 202 -10.96 11.49 13.82
N ARG A 203 -10.84 11.02 15.07
CA ARG A 203 -10.43 11.81 16.23
C ARG A 203 -8.97 11.52 16.59
N ASN A 204 -8.34 12.43 17.33
CA ASN A 204 -6.95 12.28 17.77
C ASN A 204 -6.90 11.72 19.20
N ASP A 205 -6.09 10.68 19.42
CA ASP A 205 -5.83 10.09 20.73
C ASP A 205 -4.81 10.89 21.56
N GLY A 206 -4.14 11.86 20.94
CA GLY A 206 -3.17 12.74 21.58
C GLY A 206 -1.83 12.08 21.86
N LYS A 207 -1.58 10.84 21.38
CA LYS A 207 -0.31 10.16 21.62
C LYS A 207 0.83 10.93 20.97
N MET A 208 1.83 11.28 21.77
CA MET A 208 3.04 11.90 21.26
C MET A 208 3.79 10.92 20.35
N LYS A 209 4.50 11.45 19.36
CA LYS A 209 5.34 10.74 18.41
C LYS A 209 6.68 11.46 18.34
N LEU A 210 7.63 11.00 19.15
CA LEU A 210 8.90 11.68 19.35
C LEU A 210 9.71 11.83 18.06
N VAL A 211 9.70 10.80 17.21
CA VAL A 211 10.40 10.81 15.91
C VAL A 211 9.83 11.88 14.99
N ASP A 212 8.51 12.06 14.98
CA ASP A 212 7.83 13.05 14.14
C ASP A 212 7.90 14.48 14.71
N LEU A 213 8.10 14.63 16.01
CA LEU A 213 8.10 15.93 16.70
C LEU A 213 9.14 16.90 16.12
N ALA A 214 10.32 16.40 15.74
CA ALA A 214 11.36 17.20 15.10
C ALA A 214 10.99 17.66 13.69
N TYR A 215 10.03 17.00 13.02
CA TYR A 215 9.59 17.31 11.67
C TYR A 215 8.33 18.19 11.64
N ASP A 216 7.54 18.21 12.70
CA ASP A 216 6.30 19.01 12.75
C ASP A 216 6.52 20.51 12.46
N PRO A 217 7.55 21.19 12.98
CA PRO A 217 7.88 22.57 12.59
C PRO A 217 8.12 22.73 11.08
N LEU A 218 8.79 21.74 10.46
CA LEU A 218 9.06 21.75 9.02
C LEU A 218 7.78 21.57 8.21
N ARG A 219 6.82 20.77 8.69
CA ARG A 219 5.52 20.56 8.06
C ARG A 219 4.64 21.81 8.15
N ILE A 220 4.61 22.47 9.31
CA ILE A 220 3.93 23.77 9.49
C ILE A 220 4.55 24.82 8.56
N ARG A 221 5.89 24.92 8.53
CA ARG A 221 6.59 25.85 7.64
C ARG A 221 6.25 25.57 6.17
N ASP A 222 6.19 24.31 5.77
CA ASP A 222 5.82 23.94 4.40
C ASP A 222 4.40 24.40 4.05
N LEU A 223 3.43 24.26 4.97
CA LEU A 223 2.07 24.79 4.80
C LEU A 223 2.06 26.30 4.58
N TYR A 224 2.81 27.07 5.39
CA TYR A 224 2.96 28.51 5.18
C TYR A 224 3.56 28.83 3.80
N MET A 225 4.59 28.10 3.39
CA MET A 225 5.21 28.28 2.07
C MET A 225 4.27 27.90 0.91
N GLN A 226 3.31 27.00 1.12
CA GLN A 226 2.24 26.70 0.15
C GLN A 226 1.23 27.85 0.02
N LYS A 227 1.11 28.70 1.04
CA LYS A 227 0.26 29.91 1.06
C LYS A 227 1.02 31.20 0.74
N GLY A 228 2.27 31.09 0.29
CA GLY A 228 3.11 32.22 -0.18
C GLY A 228 4.03 32.84 0.86
N TYR A 229 4.05 32.35 2.09
CA TYR A 229 4.89 32.86 3.17
C TYR A 229 6.29 32.24 3.12
N LEU A 230 7.15 32.76 2.24
CA LEU A 230 8.51 32.25 2.00
C LEU A 230 9.52 32.51 3.13
N ASP A 231 9.21 33.46 4.01
CA ASP A 231 10.05 33.83 5.14
C ASP A 231 9.52 33.25 6.46
N ALA A 232 8.55 32.33 6.41
CA ALA A 232 7.98 31.74 7.61
C ALA A 232 9.03 30.94 8.39
N VAL A 233 9.11 31.22 9.69
CA VAL A 233 9.96 30.51 10.64
C VAL A 233 9.07 29.85 11.68
N VAL A 234 9.36 28.58 11.98
CA VAL A 234 8.67 27.81 13.02
C VAL A 234 9.77 27.23 13.90
N ASP A 235 9.76 27.62 15.17
CA ASP A 235 10.75 27.16 16.14
C ASP A 235 10.50 25.71 16.54
N ALA A 236 11.49 25.10 17.20
CA ALA A 236 11.31 23.79 17.82
C ALA A 236 10.19 23.84 18.87
N PRO A 237 9.34 22.79 18.98
CA PRO A 237 8.24 22.80 19.93
C PRO A 237 8.75 22.89 21.36
N PHE A 238 8.09 23.71 22.18
CA PHE A 238 8.26 23.66 23.62
C PHE A 238 7.34 22.58 24.18
N VAL A 239 7.89 21.58 24.85
CA VAL A 239 7.13 20.45 25.41
C VAL A 239 7.37 20.36 26.91
N LYS A 240 6.28 20.43 27.68
CA LYS A 240 6.29 20.26 29.13
C LYS A 240 5.56 18.97 29.50
N VAL A 241 6.32 17.94 29.87
CA VAL A 241 5.78 16.63 30.27
C VAL A 241 5.57 16.58 31.78
N ASN A 242 4.40 16.10 32.20
CA ASN A 242 4.09 15.75 33.56
C ASN A 242 4.24 14.24 33.76
N PHE A 243 5.32 13.85 34.44
CA PHE A 243 5.65 12.43 34.69
C PHE A 243 4.71 11.73 35.69
N ASN A 244 3.84 12.45 36.41
CA ASN A 244 2.93 11.81 37.36
C ASN A 244 1.69 11.20 36.70
N ASN A 245 1.21 11.81 35.62
CA ASN A 245 0.02 11.39 34.88
C ASN A 245 0.30 11.12 33.40
N TYR A 246 1.57 11.23 32.97
CA TYR A 246 2.02 11.02 31.60
C TYR A 246 1.32 11.95 30.58
N THR A 247 1.00 13.19 30.99
CA THR A 247 0.42 14.19 30.08
C THR A 247 1.43 15.26 29.68
N ALA A 248 1.22 15.91 28.54
CA ALA A 248 2.10 16.95 28.02
C ALA A 248 1.32 18.18 27.54
N ASP A 249 1.86 19.36 27.87
CA ASP A 249 1.50 20.63 27.27
C ASP A 249 2.54 20.99 26.22
N MET A 250 2.10 21.36 25.02
CA MET A 250 2.99 21.66 23.90
C MET A 250 2.65 23.00 23.27
N SER A 251 3.67 23.73 22.81
CA SER A 251 3.45 24.94 22.02
C SER A 251 4.46 25.11 20.88
N TYR A 252 4.00 25.69 19.77
CA TYR A 252 4.83 26.13 18.65
C TYR A 252 4.88 27.65 18.59
N GLN A 253 6.08 28.21 18.42
CA GLN A 253 6.28 29.62 18.14
C GLN A 253 6.51 29.82 16.63
N ILE A 254 5.71 30.70 16.02
CA ILE A 254 5.67 30.91 14.58
C ILE A 254 5.88 32.40 14.27
N GLU A 255 6.76 32.67 13.32
CA GLU A 255 6.88 33.97 12.67
C GLU A 255 6.46 33.81 11.20
N GLU A 256 5.26 34.26 10.83
CA GLU A 256 4.68 34.02 9.50
C GLU A 256 5.46 34.69 8.36
N GLY A 257 6.03 35.87 8.61
CA GLY A 257 6.65 36.70 7.58
C GLY A 257 5.62 37.39 6.68
N VAL A 258 5.95 37.61 5.41
CA VAL A 258 5.05 38.22 4.42
C VAL A 258 4.70 37.23 3.32
N SER A 259 3.45 37.29 2.83
CA SER A 259 3.04 36.55 1.65
C SER A 259 3.59 37.21 0.37
N TYR A 260 4.14 36.41 -0.53
CA TYR A 260 4.74 36.87 -1.78
C TYR A 260 3.87 36.53 -2.98
N LYS A 261 3.71 37.49 -3.90
CA LYS A 261 3.16 37.25 -5.24
C LYS A 261 4.25 36.99 -6.27
N ILE A 262 3.96 36.18 -7.27
CA ILE A 262 4.89 35.88 -8.35
C ILE A 262 4.98 37.09 -9.28
N SER A 263 6.14 37.72 -9.40
CA SER A 263 6.33 38.86 -10.33
C SER A 263 6.67 38.39 -11.74
N LYS A 264 7.47 37.33 -11.86
CA LYS A 264 7.98 36.82 -13.13
C LYS A 264 8.42 35.38 -12.97
N ILE A 265 8.26 34.60 -14.03
CA ILE A 265 8.81 33.25 -14.18
C ILE A 265 9.83 33.29 -15.31
N SER A 266 11.05 32.84 -15.04
CA SER A 266 12.19 32.90 -15.96
C SER A 266 12.81 31.52 -16.12
N ILE A 267 13.05 31.08 -17.35
CA ILE A 267 13.79 29.84 -17.67
C ILE A 267 15.23 30.20 -18.01
N GLN A 268 16.19 29.46 -17.47
CA GLN A 268 17.62 29.62 -17.78
C GLN A 268 18.25 28.27 -18.09
N GLN A 269 18.41 27.96 -19.38
CA GLN A 269 19.08 26.75 -19.83
C GLN A 269 20.59 26.98 -19.97
N VAL A 270 21.41 26.20 -19.26
CA VAL A 270 22.88 26.24 -19.43
C VAL A 270 23.29 25.74 -20.82
N LYS A 271 22.52 24.80 -21.37
CA LYS A 271 22.61 24.29 -22.74
C LYS A 271 21.20 24.30 -23.31
N TYR A 272 21.01 25.01 -24.42
CA TYR A 272 19.71 25.07 -25.11
C TYR A 272 19.35 23.70 -25.70
N VAL A 273 18.27 23.08 -25.20
CA VAL A 273 17.83 21.75 -25.65
C VAL A 273 16.35 21.69 -26.06
N ILE A 274 15.55 22.67 -25.65
CA ILE A 274 14.13 22.83 -25.98
C ILE A 274 13.76 24.32 -25.98
N ASP A 275 12.71 24.71 -26.69
CA ASP A 275 12.20 26.09 -26.65
C ASP A 275 11.62 26.43 -25.27
N ASP A 276 11.95 27.61 -24.74
CA ASP A 276 11.48 28.04 -23.41
C ASP A 276 9.95 28.10 -23.33
N GLU A 277 9.25 28.43 -24.43
CA GLU A 277 7.78 28.45 -24.51
C GLU A 277 7.17 27.08 -24.19
N LYS A 278 7.75 25.99 -24.70
CA LYS A 278 7.26 24.63 -24.41
C LYS A 278 7.47 24.22 -22.95
N VAL A 279 8.50 24.77 -22.31
CA VAL A 279 8.76 24.55 -20.88
C VAL A 279 7.76 25.36 -20.05
N LEU A 280 7.49 26.61 -20.46
CA LEU A 280 6.50 27.48 -19.83
C LEU A 280 5.08 26.92 -19.93
N ASP A 281 4.69 26.33 -21.06
CA ASP A 281 3.38 25.68 -21.25
C ASP A 281 3.13 24.53 -20.26
N ALA A 282 4.19 23.93 -19.72
CA ALA A 282 4.09 22.82 -18.76
C ALA A 282 4.07 23.27 -17.30
N ILE A 283 4.38 24.54 -17.02
CA ILE A 283 4.42 25.14 -15.69
C ILE A 283 3.00 25.56 -15.28
N THR A 284 2.64 25.37 -14.01
CA THR A 284 1.32 25.78 -13.48
C THR A 284 1.38 27.06 -12.66
N LEU A 285 2.54 27.46 -12.15
CA LEU A 285 2.68 28.79 -11.55
C LEU A 285 2.36 29.88 -12.58
N GLU A 286 1.56 30.86 -12.17
CA GLU A 286 1.22 32.02 -12.99
C GLU A 286 1.73 33.33 -12.37
N ALA A 287 2.16 34.27 -13.21
CA ALA A 287 2.57 35.60 -12.75
C ALA A 287 1.36 36.38 -12.24
N GLY A 288 1.49 37.02 -11.08
CA GLY A 288 0.43 37.77 -10.40
C GLY A 288 -0.28 36.99 -9.28
N GLU A 289 -0.18 35.65 -9.29
CA GLU A 289 -0.73 34.80 -8.23
C GLU A 289 0.17 34.77 -6.98
N THR A 290 -0.39 34.32 -5.86
CA THR A 290 0.36 34.05 -4.63
C THR A 290 1.29 32.85 -4.85
N PHE A 291 2.54 32.97 -4.44
CA PHE A 291 3.52 31.89 -4.59
C PHE A 291 3.07 30.63 -3.84
N ASN A 292 3.27 29.45 -4.46
CA ASN A 292 3.01 28.17 -3.83
C ASN A 292 4.22 27.25 -3.99
N ILE A 293 4.87 26.89 -2.87
CA ILE A 293 6.08 26.06 -2.91
C ILE A 293 5.83 24.64 -3.43
N LYS A 294 4.63 24.10 -3.24
CA LYS A 294 4.27 22.76 -3.73
C LYS A 294 4.18 22.80 -5.25
N THR A 295 3.42 23.74 -5.80
CA THR A 295 3.32 23.93 -7.26
C THR A 295 4.69 24.19 -7.87
N PHE A 296 5.54 24.99 -7.21
CA PHE A 296 6.91 25.24 -7.64
C PHE A 296 7.78 23.98 -7.73
N ARG A 297 7.75 23.11 -6.71
CA ARG A 297 8.49 21.84 -6.71
C ARG A 297 7.94 20.89 -7.78
N ASP A 298 6.61 20.85 -7.93
CA ASP A 298 5.93 20.05 -8.95
C ASP A 298 6.30 20.54 -10.37
N ASP A 299 6.39 21.84 -10.60
CA ASP A 299 6.90 22.46 -11.83
C ASP A 299 8.36 22.12 -12.10
N ALA A 300 9.24 22.26 -11.10
CA ALA A 300 10.65 21.88 -11.25
C ALA A 300 10.81 20.40 -11.65
N GLN A 301 9.99 19.52 -11.07
CA GLN A 301 9.98 18.10 -11.41
C GLN A 301 9.41 17.85 -12.81
N ARG A 302 8.35 18.56 -13.24
CA ARG A 302 7.83 18.49 -14.61
C ARG A 302 8.86 18.92 -15.64
N ILE A 303 9.52 20.05 -15.41
CA ILE A 303 10.63 20.54 -16.25
C ILE A 303 11.73 19.47 -16.31
N LYS A 304 12.14 18.92 -15.16
CA LYS A 304 13.14 17.84 -15.12
C LYS A 304 12.71 16.66 -15.99
N THR A 305 11.46 16.21 -15.88
CA THR A 305 10.93 15.11 -16.69
C THR A 305 10.95 15.42 -18.18
N ILE A 306 10.44 16.58 -18.61
CA ILE A 306 10.43 16.98 -20.04
C ILE A 306 11.84 16.95 -20.62
N ILE A 307 12.81 17.53 -19.92
CA ILE A 307 14.19 17.58 -20.38
C ILE A 307 14.83 16.19 -20.34
N SER A 308 14.59 15.41 -19.27
CA SER A 308 15.09 14.04 -19.16
C SER A 308 14.56 13.10 -20.24
N ASP A 309 13.31 13.28 -20.68
CA ASP A 309 12.68 12.50 -21.76
C ASP A 309 13.25 12.83 -23.15
N LEU A 310 13.95 13.97 -23.30
CA LEU A 310 14.82 14.25 -24.46
C LEU A 310 16.17 13.51 -24.39
N SER A 311 16.25 12.48 -23.55
CA SER A 311 17.39 11.60 -23.30
C SER A 311 18.49 12.14 -22.38
N TYR A 312 18.20 13.16 -21.59
CA TYR A 312 19.17 13.78 -20.66
C TYR A 312 19.00 13.24 -19.23
N ALA A 313 19.60 12.09 -18.92
CA ALA A 313 19.41 11.41 -17.63
C ALA A 313 19.88 12.23 -16.42
N PHE A 314 20.97 12.99 -16.58
CA PHE A 314 21.58 13.75 -15.49
C PHE A 314 21.06 15.19 -15.38
N THR A 315 19.83 15.42 -15.84
CA THR A 315 19.20 16.74 -15.79
C THR A 315 19.05 17.21 -14.34
N GLN A 316 19.56 18.40 -14.06
CA GLN A 316 19.34 19.11 -12.81
C GLN A 316 18.53 20.39 -13.08
N VAL A 317 17.46 20.58 -12.32
CA VAL A 317 16.71 21.83 -12.28
C VAL A 317 17.00 22.45 -10.93
N VAL A 318 17.81 23.51 -10.94
CA VAL A 318 18.18 24.25 -9.74
C VAL A 318 17.22 25.43 -9.60
N PRO A 319 16.29 25.38 -8.63
CA PRO A 319 15.41 26.49 -8.36
C PRO A 319 16.17 27.67 -7.76
N ASP A 320 15.90 28.88 -8.25
CA ASP A 320 16.38 30.14 -7.66
C ASP A 320 15.21 31.12 -7.47
N LEU A 321 15.01 31.60 -6.24
CA LEU A 321 13.91 32.47 -5.86
C LEU A 321 14.46 33.86 -5.49
N LYS A 322 14.21 34.83 -6.35
CA LYS A 322 14.65 36.22 -6.13
C LYS A 322 13.54 37.00 -5.43
N LYS A 323 13.60 37.01 -4.10
CA LYS A 323 12.64 37.72 -3.25
C LYS A 323 12.88 39.22 -3.26
N ASN A 324 11.82 40.00 -3.46
CA ASN A 324 11.78 41.42 -3.21
C ASN A 324 10.84 41.71 -2.04
N LYS A 325 11.45 41.95 -0.86
CA LYS A 325 10.73 42.22 0.39
C LYS A 325 9.91 43.51 0.38
N LYS A 326 10.34 44.53 -0.38
CA LYS A 326 9.66 45.83 -0.43
C LYS A 326 8.35 45.73 -1.18
N ASP A 327 8.39 45.08 -2.34
CA ASP A 327 7.23 44.96 -3.24
C ASP A 327 6.37 43.72 -2.91
N LYS A 328 6.82 42.89 -1.96
CA LYS A 328 6.20 41.60 -1.59
C LYS A 328 6.02 40.68 -2.81
N THR A 329 7.03 40.67 -3.68
CA THR A 329 7.04 39.84 -4.90
C THR A 329 8.25 38.92 -4.95
N VAL A 330 8.12 37.81 -5.65
CA VAL A 330 9.21 36.86 -5.92
C VAL A 330 9.33 36.59 -7.42
N GLU A 331 10.53 36.74 -7.98
CA GLU A 331 10.85 36.20 -9.31
C GLU A 331 11.29 34.74 -9.15
N VAL A 332 10.65 33.86 -9.91
CA VAL A 332 10.89 32.43 -9.93
C VAL A 332 11.81 32.11 -11.11
N VAL A 333 13.01 31.62 -10.84
CA VAL A 333 13.99 31.27 -11.88
C VAL A 333 14.25 29.76 -11.85
N PHE A 334 13.98 29.10 -12.97
CA PHE A 334 14.33 27.69 -13.17
C PHE A 334 15.64 27.58 -13.94
N LYS A 335 16.73 27.28 -13.26
CA LYS A 335 18.03 27.05 -13.90
C LYS A 335 18.18 25.58 -14.28
N ILE A 336 18.21 25.30 -15.57
CA ILE A 336 18.21 23.96 -16.15
C ILE A 336 19.62 23.59 -16.61
N MET A 337 20.12 22.46 -16.14
CA MET A 337 21.40 21.86 -16.50
C MET A 337 21.16 20.46 -17.07
N PRO A 338 20.99 20.30 -18.40
CA PRO A 338 20.61 19.02 -19.00
C PRO A 338 21.69 17.93 -18.92
N GLY A 339 22.97 18.31 -19.11
CA GLY A 339 24.07 17.36 -19.28
C GLY A 339 24.14 16.77 -20.70
N ASP A 340 24.61 15.52 -20.81
CA ASP A 340 24.74 14.79 -22.07
C ASP A 340 23.57 13.82 -22.29
N LYS A 341 23.35 13.44 -23.56
CA LYS A 341 22.37 12.40 -23.87
C LYS A 341 22.88 11.03 -23.41
N VAL A 342 22.00 10.26 -22.80
CA VAL A 342 22.32 8.99 -22.15
C VAL A 342 21.53 7.86 -22.79
N LYS A 343 22.21 6.73 -22.95
CA LYS A 343 21.68 5.47 -23.47
C LYS A 343 21.73 4.40 -22.38
N ILE A 344 20.74 3.52 -22.38
CA ILE A 344 20.72 2.35 -21.49
C ILE A 344 21.65 1.29 -22.07
N ARG A 345 22.68 0.92 -21.32
CA ARG A 345 23.65 -0.09 -21.72
C ARG A 345 23.18 -1.49 -21.36
N ASN A 346 22.81 -1.71 -20.10
CA ASN A 346 22.33 -2.99 -19.59
C ASN A 346 21.22 -2.81 -18.55
N VAL A 347 20.40 -3.85 -18.40
CA VAL A 347 19.37 -3.95 -17.36
C VAL A 347 19.58 -5.24 -16.57
N VAL A 348 20.01 -5.09 -15.32
CA VAL A 348 20.32 -6.20 -14.41
C VAL A 348 19.19 -6.34 -13.39
N ILE A 349 18.56 -7.50 -13.35
CA ILE A 349 17.47 -7.80 -12.41
C ILE A 349 18.03 -8.68 -11.29
N SER A 350 17.69 -8.35 -10.05
CA SER A 350 18.15 -9.06 -8.85
C SER A 350 17.06 -9.16 -7.80
N GLY A 351 17.09 -10.24 -7.01
CA GLY A 351 16.14 -10.48 -5.91
C GLY A 351 14.86 -11.20 -6.31
N ASN A 352 14.69 -11.58 -7.59
CA ASN A 352 13.58 -12.40 -8.09
C ASN A 352 13.90 -13.91 -8.00
N ASN A 353 14.03 -14.43 -6.78
CA ASN A 353 14.42 -15.83 -6.57
C ASN A 353 13.31 -16.82 -6.98
N ARG A 354 12.03 -16.43 -6.79
CA ARG A 354 10.87 -17.23 -7.17
C ARG A 354 10.29 -16.80 -8.51
N THR A 355 10.21 -15.50 -8.75
CA THR A 355 9.59 -14.87 -9.92
C THR A 355 10.51 -14.96 -11.13
N LEU A 356 10.00 -15.47 -12.24
CA LEU A 356 10.78 -15.61 -13.47
C LEU A 356 11.23 -14.24 -13.99
N ASP A 357 12.48 -14.13 -14.44
CA ASP A 357 13.08 -12.89 -14.95
C ASP A 357 12.21 -12.21 -16.02
N ARG A 358 11.63 -13.00 -16.95
CA ARG A 358 10.74 -12.49 -18.00
C ARG A 358 9.53 -11.70 -17.49
N ILE A 359 9.01 -12.06 -16.30
CA ILE A 359 7.83 -11.42 -15.69
C ILE A 359 8.18 -10.03 -15.19
N VAL A 360 9.41 -9.85 -14.70
CA VAL A 360 9.94 -8.54 -14.33
C VAL A 360 10.27 -7.75 -15.61
N ARG A 361 11.00 -8.38 -16.54
CA ARG A 361 11.55 -7.73 -17.72
C ARG A 361 10.48 -7.15 -18.64
N ARG A 362 9.34 -7.84 -18.82
CA ARG A 362 8.23 -7.37 -19.66
C ARG A 362 7.53 -6.12 -19.14
N GLU A 363 7.70 -5.78 -17.87
CA GLU A 363 7.13 -4.57 -17.27
C GLU A 363 8.13 -3.39 -17.29
N LEU A 364 9.34 -3.59 -17.81
CA LEU A 364 10.32 -2.54 -18.03
C LEU A 364 10.13 -1.93 -19.42
N TYR A 365 9.96 -0.61 -19.47
CA TYR A 365 9.81 0.17 -20.70
C TYR A 365 11.16 0.63 -21.29
N LEU A 366 12.24 0.47 -20.54
CA LEU A 366 13.60 0.76 -20.97
C LEU A 366 14.43 -0.52 -21.04
N GLY A 367 14.93 -0.83 -22.22
CA GLY A 367 15.82 -1.96 -22.49
C GLY A 367 17.23 -1.52 -22.90
N PRO A 368 18.17 -2.48 -22.94
CA PRO A 368 19.49 -2.25 -23.52
C PRO A 368 19.37 -1.72 -24.95
N GLY A 369 19.97 -0.58 -25.24
CA GLY A 369 19.84 0.05 -26.55
C GLY A 369 18.96 1.30 -26.59
N ASP A 370 18.08 1.47 -25.61
CA ASP A 370 17.14 2.59 -25.62
C ASP A 370 17.79 3.88 -25.14
N MET A 371 17.29 5.01 -25.63
CA MET A 371 17.65 6.32 -25.08
C MET A 371 16.92 6.53 -23.76
N TYR A 372 17.55 7.26 -22.83
CA TYR A 372 16.96 7.51 -21.53
C TYR A 372 15.61 8.23 -21.63
N SER A 373 14.68 7.85 -20.76
CA SER A 373 13.39 8.52 -20.56
C SER A 373 13.03 8.39 -19.09
N LEU A 374 12.84 9.52 -18.40
CA LEU A 374 12.49 9.50 -16.98
C LEU A 374 11.04 9.02 -16.80
N THR A 375 10.18 9.32 -17.77
CA THR A 375 8.81 8.82 -17.82
C THR A 375 8.81 7.29 -17.89
N ASP A 376 9.55 6.70 -18.82
CA ASP A 376 9.59 5.23 -18.98
C ASP A 376 10.24 4.54 -17.77
N LEU A 377 11.26 5.14 -17.16
CA LEU A 377 11.87 4.64 -15.93
C LEU A 377 10.88 4.62 -14.76
N THR A 378 10.12 5.70 -14.60
CA THR A 378 9.11 5.86 -13.55
C THR A 378 7.94 4.92 -13.78
N ASP A 379 7.44 4.83 -15.03
CA ASP A 379 6.38 3.91 -15.43
C ASP A 379 6.80 2.45 -15.23
N SER A 380 8.08 2.11 -15.47
CA SER A 380 8.63 0.78 -15.19
C SER A 380 8.56 0.43 -13.71
N ARG A 381 8.99 1.37 -12.84
CA ARG A 381 8.91 1.19 -11.38
C ARG A 381 7.45 1.02 -10.93
N SER A 382 6.56 1.86 -11.42
CA SER A 382 5.13 1.77 -11.11
C SER A 382 4.50 0.49 -11.65
N ALA A 383 4.90 0.00 -12.83
CA ALA A 383 4.42 -1.26 -13.39
C ALA A 383 4.84 -2.46 -12.54
N LEU A 384 6.10 -2.51 -12.11
CA LEU A 384 6.59 -3.52 -11.17
C LEU A 384 5.84 -3.47 -9.83
N GLY A 385 5.55 -2.27 -9.31
CA GLY A 385 4.75 -2.10 -8.09
C GLY A 385 3.31 -2.60 -8.24
N ARG A 386 2.68 -2.34 -9.39
CA ARG A 386 1.30 -2.80 -9.69
C ARG A 386 1.17 -4.32 -9.76
N LEU A 387 2.25 -5.06 -10.00
CA LEU A 387 2.21 -6.53 -9.95
C LEU A 387 1.85 -7.06 -8.54
N GLY A 388 2.25 -6.36 -7.48
CA GLY A 388 2.04 -6.80 -6.11
C GLY A 388 2.84 -8.07 -5.73
N PHE A 389 3.90 -8.39 -6.49
CA PHE A 389 4.79 -9.53 -6.22
C PHE A 389 5.99 -9.17 -5.33
N PHE A 390 6.21 -7.87 -5.11
CA PHE A 390 7.38 -7.34 -4.44
C PHE A 390 6.96 -6.33 -3.38
N GLU A 391 7.59 -6.39 -2.21
CA GLU A 391 7.47 -5.36 -1.15
C GLU A 391 8.42 -4.18 -1.38
N GLY A 392 9.44 -4.35 -2.23
CA GLY A 392 10.33 -3.29 -2.70
C GLY A 392 10.77 -3.51 -4.15
N ASN A 393 10.83 -2.44 -4.95
CA ASN A 393 11.11 -2.49 -6.40
C ASN A 393 12.02 -1.36 -6.91
N THR A 394 13.10 -1.08 -6.21
CA THR A 394 14.02 0.02 -6.55
C THR A 394 14.72 -0.24 -7.89
N ILE A 395 14.73 0.77 -8.77
CA ILE A 395 15.58 0.78 -9.97
C ILE A 395 16.69 1.79 -9.71
N GLU A 396 17.91 1.30 -9.55
CA GLU A 396 19.10 2.13 -9.37
C GLU A 396 19.76 2.43 -10.71
N GLU A 397 20.02 3.71 -10.96
CA GLU A 397 20.71 4.19 -12.15
C GLU A 397 22.21 4.22 -11.86
N LYS A 398 22.95 3.21 -12.34
CA LYS A 398 24.39 3.14 -12.19
C LYS A 398 25.08 3.79 -13.38
N ARG A 399 25.67 4.95 -13.15
CA ARG A 399 26.48 5.64 -14.16
C ARG A 399 27.74 4.85 -14.51
N ILE A 400 27.94 4.60 -15.80
CA ILE A 400 29.17 3.97 -16.33
C ILE A 400 30.08 5.06 -16.89
N ASP A 401 29.53 5.96 -17.70
CA ASP A 401 30.22 7.15 -18.23
C ASP A 401 29.25 8.34 -18.39
N ASN A 402 29.55 9.33 -19.23
CA ASN A 402 28.68 10.49 -19.45
C ASN A 402 27.46 10.19 -20.35
N GLN A 403 27.53 9.15 -21.16
CA GLN A 403 26.55 8.82 -22.20
C GLN A 403 25.89 7.45 -21.98
N THR A 404 26.33 6.68 -20.99
CA THR A 404 25.79 5.34 -20.71
C THR A 404 25.54 5.08 -19.23
N ILE A 405 24.42 4.39 -18.96
CA ILE A 405 24.04 3.92 -17.64
C ILE A 405 23.60 2.45 -17.69
N ASP A 406 23.79 1.75 -16.57
CA ASP A 406 23.13 0.48 -16.31
C ASP A 406 21.95 0.70 -15.36
N LEU A 407 20.84 0.02 -15.62
CA LEU A 407 19.70 -0.04 -14.71
C LEU A 407 19.81 -1.30 -13.86
N ILE A 408 19.90 -1.13 -12.53
CA ILE A 408 19.93 -2.23 -11.57
C ILE A 408 18.57 -2.30 -10.89
N VAL A 409 17.75 -3.25 -11.31
CA VAL A 409 16.43 -3.53 -10.73
C VAL A 409 16.63 -4.43 -9.51
N LYS A 410 16.45 -3.85 -8.32
CA LYS A 410 16.54 -4.55 -7.03
C LYS A 410 15.14 -4.82 -6.51
N LEU A 411 14.80 -6.09 -6.45
CA LEU A 411 13.50 -6.58 -6.01
C LEU A 411 13.62 -7.23 -4.64
N LYS A 412 12.60 -7.05 -3.81
CA LYS A 412 12.40 -7.82 -2.57
C LYS A 412 11.06 -8.53 -2.72
N GLU A 413 11.08 -9.85 -2.94
CA GLU A 413 9.87 -10.63 -3.17
C GLU A 413 8.97 -10.66 -1.94
N ALA A 414 7.67 -10.49 -2.19
CA ALA A 414 6.62 -10.60 -1.19
C ALA A 414 5.84 -11.91 -1.35
N PRO A 415 5.18 -12.40 -0.28
CA PRO A 415 4.19 -13.45 -0.39
C PRO A 415 3.06 -13.02 -1.36
N THR A 416 2.82 -13.82 -2.40
CA THR A 416 1.76 -13.54 -3.39
C THR A 416 0.47 -14.31 -3.12
N GLY A 417 0.59 -15.40 -2.36
CA GLY A 417 -0.53 -16.14 -1.80
C GLY A 417 -1.21 -15.33 -0.71
N ASN A 418 -2.53 -15.25 -0.76
CA ASN A 418 -3.31 -14.57 0.26
C ASN A 418 -4.62 -15.32 0.53
N ILE A 419 -5.08 -15.24 1.78
CA ILE A 419 -6.36 -15.77 2.23
C ILE A 419 -7.24 -14.56 2.51
N GLN A 420 -8.34 -14.46 1.78
CA GLN A 420 -9.32 -13.39 1.89
C GLN A 420 -10.50 -13.88 2.71
N LEU A 421 -10.77 -13.22 3.82
CA LEU A 421 -12.04 -13.35 4.52
C LEU A 421 -12.81 -12.03 4.35
N GLY A 422 -13.86 -12.07 3.54
CA GLY A 422 -14.76 -10.96 3.27
C GLY A 422 -16.09 -11.16 3.99
N GLY A 423 -16.64 -10.07 4.50
CA GLY A 423 -17.99 -10.01 5.04
C GLY A 423 -18.75 -8.86 4.40
N GLY A 424 -20.05 -9.03 4.22
CA GLY A 424 -20.93 -7.96 3.82
C GLY A 424 -22.29 -8.10 4.46
N TYR A 425 -23.00 -6.99 4.67
CA TYR A 425 -24.39 -7.02 5.10
C TYR A 425 -25.17 -6.01 4.29
N GLY A 426 -26.31 -6.41 3.74
CA GLY A 426 -27.13 -5.53 2.92
C GLY A 426 -28.62 -5.80 3.09
N SER A 427 -29.42 -4.76 2.83
CA SER A 427 -30.88 -4.81 2.96
C SER A 427 -31.54 -5.86 2.05
N TYR A 428 -30.91 -6.22 0.92
CA TYR A 428 -31.40 -7.24 0.00
C TYR A 428 -30.72 -8.61 0.18
N GLY A 429 -29.39 -8.67 0.03
CA GLY A 429 -28.64 -9.93 0.06
C GLY A 429 -28.45 -10.54 1.46
N GLY A 430 -28.81 -9.82 2.53
CA GLY A 430 -28.62 -10.25 3.90
C GLY A 430 -27.14 -10.30 4.29
N LEU A 431 -26.73 -11.28 5.08
CA LEU A 431 -25.33 -11.50 5.46
C LEU A 431 -24.59 -12.24 4.35
N LEU A 432 -23.56 -11.63 3.77
CA LEU A 432 -22.59 -12.23 2.87
C LEU A 432 -21.33 -12.63 3.64
N VAL A 433 -20.89 -13.86 3.44
CA VAL A 433 -19.58 -14.36 3.85
C VAL A 433 -18.85 -14.81 2.60
N SER A 434 -17.63 -14.31 2.40
CA SER A 434 -16.75 -14.64 1.30
C SER A 434 -15.43 -15.17 1.84
N ILE A 435 -15.00 -16.34 1.38
CA ILE A 435 -13.70 -16.93 1.67
C ILE A 435 -13.00 -17.15 0.34
N GLY A 436 -11.84 -16.51 0.16
CA GLY A 436 -10.98 -16.65 -1.00
C GLY A 436 -9.62 -17.17 -0.61
N VAL A 437 -9.05 -18.05 -1.41
CA VAL A 437 -7.62 -18.37 -1.37
C VAL A 437 -7.09 -18.20 -2.78
N ASP A 438 -6.18 -17.27 -2.97
CA ASP A 438 -5.53 -17.05 -4.27
C ASP A 438 -4.02 -16.86 -4.13
N ASP A 439 -3.30 -17.26 -5.16
CA ASP A 439 -1.91 -16.89 -5.38
C ASP A 439 -1.79 -16.22 -6.75
N ARG A 440 -1.39 -14.95 -6.74
CA ARG A 440 -1.28 -14.10 -7.93
C ARG A 440 -0.04 -14.39 -8.78
N ASN A 441 0.88 -15.21 -8.29
CA ASN A 441 2.15 -15.51 -8.96
C ASN A 441 2.55 -16.97 -8.73
N VAL A 442 1.64 -17.89 -9.06
CA VAL A 442 1.88 -19.33 -8.88
C VAL A 442 3.15 -19.74 -9.61
N TRP A 443 4.07 -20.39 -8.88
CA TRP A 443 5.40 -20.79 -9.37
C TRP A 443 6.24 -19.66 -9.98
N GLY A 444 5.97 -18.40 -9.63
CA GLY A 444 6.70 -17.26 -10.17
C GLY A 444 6.38 -16.92 -11.63
N SER A 445 5.30 -17.47 -12.16
CA SER A 445 4.94 -17.40 -13.59
C SER A 445 4.09 -16.18 -13.99
N GLY A 446 3.64 -15.39 -13.01
CA GLY A 446 2.63 -14.35 -13.19
C GLY A 446 1.21 -14.90 -13.44
N VAL A 447 0.99 -16.22 -13.33
CA VAL A 447 -0.33 -16.83 -13.37
C VAL A 447 -0.99 -16.72 -12.01
N ASN A 448 -2.23 -16.26 -12.00
CA ASN A 448 -3.10 -16.20 -10.84
C ASN A 448 -3.98 -17.44 -10.78
N VAL A 449 -3.99 -18.12 -9.64
CA VAL A 449 -4.89 -19.25 -9.35
C VAL A 449 -5.61 -18.98 -8.05
N GLY A 450 -6.94 -19.14 -8.04
CA GLY A 450 -7.70 -18.93 -6.81
C GLY A 450 -9.00 -19.71 -6.73
N VAL A 451 -9.37 -20.05 -5.50
CA VAL A 451 -10.68 -20.61 -5.13
C VAL A 451 -11.44 -19.54 -4.37
N LYS A 452 -12.71 -19.33 -4.71
CA LYS A 452 -13.60 -18.37 -4.07
C LYS A 452 -14.89 -19.07 -3.65
N LEU A 453 -15.26 -18.93 -2.39
CA LEU A 453 -16.48 -19.45 -1.79
C LEU A 453 -17.27 -18.27 -1.22
N GLU A 454 -18.46 -18.03 -1.74
CA GLU A 454 -19.34 -16.95 -1.29
C GLU A 454 -20.69 -17.52 -0.90
N ARG A 455 -21.24 -17.05 0.21
CA ARG A 455 -22.58 -17.42 0.66
C ARG A 455 -23.28 -16.23 1.28
N SER A 456 -24.49 -15.97 0.81
CA SER A 456 -25.44 -15.01 1.36
C SER A 456 -26.82 -15.64 1.52
N GLN A 457 -27.82 -14.85 1.92
CA GLN A 457 -29.21 -15.33 2.01
C GLN A 457 -29.79 -15.62 0.63
N LEU A 458 -29.30 -14.93 -0.42
CA LEU A 458 -29.83 -15.06 -1.79
C LEU A 458 -28.89 -15.77 -2.75
N THR A 459 -27.60 -15.87 -2.43
CA THR A 459 -26.61 -16.39 -3.38
C THR A 459 -25.59 -17.28 -2.70
N SER A 460 -25.28 -18.43 -3.29
CA SER A 460 -24.04 -19.16 -2.99
C SER A 460 -23.24 -19.33 -4.27
N ASN A 461 -21.95 -19.00 -4.26
CA ASN A 461 -21.08 -19.09 -5.42
C ASN A 461 -19.78 -19.77 -5.02
N TYR A 462 -19.43 -20.86 -5.69
CA TYR A 462 -18.19 -21.59 -5.50
C TYR A 462 -17.46 -21.65 -6.83
N ALA A 463 -16.28 -21.03 -6.91
CA ALA A 463 -15.55 -20.88 -8.17
C ALA A 463 -14.07 -21.19 -8.00
N PHE A 464 -13.50 -21.90 -8.98
CA PHE A 464 -12.08 -22.03 -9.18
C PHE A 464 -11.69 -21.24 -10.44
N ASN A 465 -10.67 -20.39 -10.32
CA ASN A 465 -10.27 -19.46 -11.35
C ASN A 465 -8.77 -19.60 -11.63
N ILE A 466 -8.41 -19.61 -12.91
CA ILE A 466 -7.03 -19.45 -13.39
C ILE A 466 -7.03 -18.25 -14.32
N SER A 467 -6.07 -17.34 -14.16
CA SER A 467 -5.90 -16.23 -15.10
C SER A 467 -4.43 -15.89 -15.31
N ASN A 468 -4.10 -15.45 -16.52
CA ASN A 468 -2.79 -14.89 -16.83
C ASN A 468 -3.02 -13.50 -17.44
N PRO A 469 -2.61 -12.40 -16.77
CA PRO A 469 -2.82 -11.05 -17.26
C PRO A 469 -1.99 -10.71 -18.51
N ARG A 470 -0.96 -11.50 -18.82
CA ARG A 470 0.04 -11.26 -19.88
C ARG A 470 0.44 -12.60 -20.53
N LEU A 471 -0.48 -13.20 -21.30
CA LEU A 471 -0.23 -14.42 -22.06
C LEU A 471 0.97 -14.23 -22.99
N ASN A 472 1.96 -15.14 -22.91
CA ASN A 472 3.20 -15.07 -23.68
C ASN A 472 3.86 -13.68 -23.65
N ASP A 473 3.83 -13.02 -22.49
CA ASP A 473 4.43 -11.70 -22.25
C ASP A 473 3.92 -10.59 -23.18
N SER A 474 2.67 -10.73 -23.65
CA SER A 474 2.00 -9.76 -24.54
C SER A 474 0.92 -8.94 -23.82
N ASP A 475 0.25 -8.04 -24.54
CA ASP A 475 -0.93 -7.31 -24.06
C ASP A 475 -2.22 -8.16 -24.03
N PHE A 476 -2.12 -9.45 -24.36
CA PHE A 476 -3.24 -10.38 -24.24
C PHE A 476 -3.31 -10.97 -22.83
N SER A 477 -4.53 -11.12 -22.31
CA SER A 477 -4.80 -11.83 -21.07
C SER A 477 -5.65 -13.07 -21.34
N GLY A 478 -5.54 -14.06 -20.47
CA GLY A 478 -6.34 -15.28 -20.50
C GLY A 478 -7.01 -15.49 -19.16
N ASN A 479 -8.25 -15.98 -19.17
CA ASN A 479 -8.93 -16.43 -17.97
C ASN A 479 -9.68 -17.73 -18.23
N PHE A 480 -9.77 -18.54 -17.19
CA PHE A 480 -10.51 -19.77 -17.11
C PHE A 480 -11.21 -19.82 -15.76
N SER A 481 -12.49 -20.17 -15.76
CA SER A 481 -13.26 -20.34 -14.53
C SER A 481 -14.16 -21.55 -14.63
N ILE A 482 -14.22 -22.33 -13.56
CA ILE A 482 -15.26 -23.33 -13.32
C ILE A 482 -16.00 -22.91 -12.05
N TYR A 483 -17.33 -22.89 -12.12
CA TYR A 483 -18.14 -22.39 -11.03
C TYR A 483 -19.43 -23.20 -10.87
N THR A 484 -19.94 -23.19 -9.66
CA THR A 484 -21.32 -23.53 -9.36
C THR A 484 -21.92 -22.38 -8.56
N SER A 485 -23.08 -21.91 -9.00
CA SER A 485 -23.78 -20.78 -8.37
C SER A 485 -25.23 -21.13 -8.15
N ASN A 486 -25.76 -20.74 -7.00
CA ASN A 486 -27.16 -20.81 -6.68
C ASN A 486 -27.67 -19.41 -6.40
N TYR A 487 -28.75 -18.97 -7.07
CA TYR A 487 -29.35 -17.66 -6.88
C TYR A 487 -30.86 -17.78 -6.63
N THR A 488 -31.32 -17.27 -5.50
CA THR A 488 -32.71 -17.23 -5.10
C THR A 488 -33.34 -15.92 -5.53
N TYR A 489 -34.26 -15.99 -6.50
CA TYR A 489 -35.18 -14.92 -6.86
C TYR A 489 -36.41 -14.95 -5.94
N ASN A 490 -37.33 -14.01 -6.13
CA ASN A 490 -38.53 -13.91 -5.31
C ASN A 490 -39.43 -15.16 -5.38
N ASP A 491 -39.50 -15.82 -6.54
CA ASP A 491 -40.45 -16.91 -6.81
C ASP A 491 -39.78 -18.26 -7.13
N TYR A 492 -38.46 -18.28 -7.37
CA TYR A 492 -37.72 -19.47 -7.79
C TYR A 492 -36.23 -19.33 -7.48
N THR A 493 -35.54 -20.45 -7.45
CA THR A 493 -34.09 -20.55 -7.25
C THR A 493 -33.45 -21.15 -8.48
N VAL A 494 -32.33 -20.58 -8.95
CA VAL A 494 -31.58 -21.06 -10.13
C VAL A 494 -30.24 -21.61 -9.69
N LEU A 495 -30.04 -22.91 -9.94
CA LEU A 495 -28.73 -23.54 -9.82
C LEU A 495 -28.05 -23.55 -11.20
N SER A 496 -26.84 -23.03 -11.27
CA SER A 496 -26.03 -22.96 -12.49
C SER A 496 -24.67 -23.61 -12.25
N ASN A 497 -24.30 -24.58 -13.08
CA ASN A 497 -22.97 -25.18 -13.11
C ASN A 497 -22.32 -24.80 -14.43
N GLY A 498 -21.19 -24.09 -14.39
CA GLY A 498 -20.64 -23.51 -15.60
C GLY A 498 -19.12 -23.53 -15.68
N ILE A 499 -18.66 -23.34 -16.90
CA ILE A 499 -17.26 -23.20 -17.29
C ILE A 499 -17.15 -22.00 -18.23
N SER A 500 -16.11 -21.19 -18.08
CA SER A 500 -15.85 -20.06 -18.96
C SER A 500 -14.37 -19.95 -19.31
N LEU A 501 -14.11 -19.50 -20.53
CA LEU A 501 -12.81 -19.25 -21.11
C LEU A 501 -12.83 -17.86 -21.73
N GLY A 502 -11.90 -17.00 -21.34
CA GLY A 502 -11.82 -15.63 -21.83
C GLY A 502 -10.44 -15.27 -22.33
N LEU A 503 -10.40 -14.51 -23.43
CA LEU A 503 -9.21 -13.86 -23.96
C LEU A 503 -9.43 -12.35 -23.94
N GLY A 504 -8.61 -11.62 -23.19
CA GLY A 504 -8.62 -10.17 -23.14
C GLY A 504 -7.46 -9.57 -23.93
N ARG A 505 -7.59 -8.30 -24.30
CA ARG A 505 -6.50 -7.49 -24.83
C ARG A 505 -6.59 -6.07 -24.30
N ARG A 506 -5.46 -5.53 -23.86
CA ARG A 506 -5.30 -4.10 -23.61
C ARG A 506 -4.94 -3.40 -24.92
N PHE A 507 -5.79 -2.51 -25.40
CA PHE A 507 -5.53 -1.76 -26.64
C PHE A 507 -4.79 -0.45 -26.38
N THR A 508 -5.15 0.22 -25.29
CA THR A 508 -4.49 1.44 -24.81
C THR A 508 -4.43 1.43 -23.29
N ARG A 509 -3.90 2.50 -22.69
CA ARG A 509 -3.90 2.61 -21.23
C ARG A 509 -5.30 2.67 -20.60
N TYR A 510 -6.32 3.08 -21.36
CA TYR A 510 -7.72 3.27 -20.93
C TYR A 510 -8.72 2.31 -21.58
N VAL A 511 -8.34 1.66 -22.70
CA VAL A 511 -9.24 0.78 -23.47
C VAL A 511 -8.77 -0.66 -23.37
N SER A 512 -9.68 -1.53 -22.93
CA SER A 512 -9.52 -2.98 -22.97
C SER A 512 -10.72 -3.65 -23.61
N GLY A 513 -10.50 -4.82 -24.22
CA GLY A 513 -11.58 -5.66 -24.71
C GLY A 513 -11.38 -7.11 -24.29
N ASN A 514 -12.46 -7.87 -24.30
CA ASN A 514 -12.46 -9.28 -23.97
C ASN A 514 -13.47 -10.04 -24.82
N ILE A 515 -13.07 -11.20 -25.29
CA ILE A 515 -13.95 -12.23 -25.84
C ILE A 515 -13.99 -13.39 -24.85
N ALA A 516 -15.18 -13.85 -24.49
CA ALA A 516 -15.36 -14.98 -23.59
C ALA A 516 -16.36 -15.98 -24.16
N TYR A 517 -16.03 -17.26 -24.06
CA TYR A 517 -16.97 -18.36 -24.27
C TYR A 517 -17.37 -18.92 -22.91
N ALA A 518 -18.67 -19.11 -22.69
CA ALA A 518 -19.19 -19.70 -21.47
C ALA A 518 -20.21 -20.79 -21.79
N TYR A 519 -20.14 -21.89 -21.04
CA TYR A 519 -21.16 -22.93 -21.02
C TYR A 519 -21.69 -23.08 -19.60
N SER A 520 -23.01 -23.14 -19.43
CA SER A 520 -23.63 -23.48 -18.15
C SER A 520 -24.86 -24.38 -18.31
N ASP A 521 -25.01 -25.31 -17.38
CA ASP A 521 -26.25 -26.07 -17.18
C ASP A 521 -27.04 -25.41 -16.04
N ASN A 522 -28.30 -25.09 -16.30
CA ASN A 522 -29.12 -24.28 -15.41
C ASN A 522 -30.42 -25.03 -15.08
N SER A 523 -30.75 -25.12 -13.80
CA SER A 523 -31.96 -25.78 -13.32
C SER A 523 -32.71 -24.91 -12.33
N TYR A 524 -34.04 -25.09 -12.30
CA TYR A 524 -34.93 -24.34 -11.43
C TYR A 524 -35.36 -25.19 -10.23
N GLN A 525 -35.38 -24.57 -9.05
CA GLN A 525 -35.95 -25.10 -7.84
C GLN A 525 -37.05 -24.16 -7.34
N PHE A 526 -38.17 -24.73 -6.90
CA PHE A 526 -39.33 -23.99 -6.42
C PHE A 526 -39.58 -24.29 -4.94
N ASP A 527 -40.16 -23.32 -4.22
CA ASP A 527 -40.54 -23.52 -2.83
C ASP A 527 -41.68 -24.55 -2.70
N LYS A 528 -41.61 -25.42 -1.68
CA LYS A 528 -42.58 -26.50 -1.43
C LYS A 528 -43.98 -25.99 -1.09
N ASN A 529 -44.10 -24.75 -0.60
CA ASN A 529 -45.38 -24.09 -0.32
C ASN A 529 -45.92 -23.27 -1.50
N SER A 530 -45.23 -23.31 -2.65
CA SER A 530 -45.69 -22.59 -3.83
C SER A 530 -46.89 -23.32 -4.45
N THR A 531 -48.07 -22.69 -4.43
CA THR A 531 -49.30 -23.18 -5.11
C THR A 531 -49.23 -22.99 -6.64
N ILE A 532 -48.02 -22.85 -7.20
CA ILE A 532 -47.83 -22.33 -8.54
C ILE A 532 -48.01 -23.45 -9.56
N THR A 533 -49.19 -23.53 -10.15
CA THR A 533 -49.49 -24.42 -11.27
C THR A 533 -49.04 -23.74 -12.57
N TYR A 534 -47.73 -23.75 -12.86
CA TYR A 534 -47.23 -23.19 -14.12
C TYR A 534 -47.77 -23.98 -15.30
N THR A 535 -48.54 -23.32 -16.16
CA THR A 535 -49.10 -23.92 -17.38
C THR A 535 -48.42 -23.46 -18.65
N ASN A 536 -47.32 -22.71 -18.54
CA ASN A 536 -46.44 -22.39 -19.64
C ASN A 536 -45.01 -22.89 -19.32
N ASN A 537 -44.81 -24.20 -19.54
CA ASN A 537 -43.61 -24.97 -19.19
C ASN A 537 -42.31 -24.36 -19.74
N ARG A 538 -42.39 -23.62 -20.87
CA ARG A 538 -41.23 -23.13 -21.63
C ARG A 538 -40.32 -22.14 -20.87
N PHE A 539 -40.80 -21.39 -19.88
CA PHE A 539 -39.96 -20.37 -19.19
C PHE A 539 -39.12 -20.93 -18.03
N PHE A 540 -39.53 -22.07 -17.48
CA PHE A 540 -39.02 -22.65 -16.24
C PHE A 540 -38.41 -24.05 -16.44
N GLU A 541 -38.20 -24.44 -17.70
CA GLU A 541 -37.48 -25.65 -18.06
C GLU A 541 -35.98 -25.45 -17.80
N SER A 542 -35.36 -26.46 -17.17
CA SER A 542 -33.90 -26.54 -17.11
C SER A 542 -33.33 -26.37 -18.51
N TYR A 543 -32.24 -25.60 -18.62
CA TYR A 543 -31.67 -25.25 -19.91
C TYR A 543 -30.16 -25.22 -19.86
N SER A 544 -29.56 -25.70 -20.95
CA SER A 544 -28.16 -25.44 -21.25
C SER A 544 -28.00 -24.09 -21.94
N LYS A 545 -27.01 -23.32 -21.51
CA LYS A 545 -26.60 -22.06 -22.16
C LYS A 545 -25.16 -22.19 -22.63
N SER A 546 -24.94 -22.00 -23.92
CA SER A 546 -23.62 -21.78 -24.51
C SER A 546 -23.63 -20.40 -25.15
N SER A 547 -22.75 -19.51 -24.69
CA SER A 547 -22.69 -18.14 -25.19
C SER A 547 -21.28 -17.63 -25.46
N VAL A 548 -21.17 -16.75 -26.46
CA VAL A 548 -19.97 -15.95 -26.75
C VAL A 548 -20.28 -14.51 -26.35
N THR A 549 -19.43 -13.93 -25.50
CA THR A 549 -19.55 -12.56 -25.04
C THR A 549 -18.39 -11.72 -25.56
N LEU A 550 -18.70 -10.63 -26.26
CA LEU A 550 -17.76 -9.59 -26.64
C LEU A 550 -17.95 -8.40 -25.70
N SER A 551 -16.88 -7.98 -25.02
CA SER A 551 -16.94 -6.83 -24.13
C SER A 551 -15.81 -5.84 -24.41
N ALA A 552 -16.12 -4.55 -24.21
CA ALA A 552 -15.17 -3.46 -24.29
C ALA A 552 -15.36 -2.56 -23.07
N ARG A 553 -14.25 -2.14 -22.46
CA ARG A 553 -14.21 -1.21 -21.34
C ARG A 553 -13.34 -0.01 -21.71
N PHE A 554 -13.88 1.18 -21.50
CA PHE A 554 -13.14 2.43 -21.46
C PHE A 554 -13.21 2.97 -20.04
N ASP A 555 -12.06 3.29 -19.46
CA ASP A 555 -12.00 3.86 -18.12
C ASP A 555 -10.81 4.82 -18.01
N ASN A 556 -11.11 6.10 -17.84
CA ASN A 556 -10.11 7.14 -17.57
C ASN A 556 -10.40 7.88 -16.26
N THR A 557 -11.12 7.26 -15.32
CA THR A 557 -11.38 7.89 -14.02
C THR A 557 -10.09 8.02 -13.20
N ASP A 558 -10.03 9.04 -12.37
CA ASP A 558 -8.86 9.37 -11.56
C ASP A 558 -8.68 8.52 -10.31
N ASP A 559 -9.77 8.00 -9.75
CA ASP A 559 -9.76 7.11 -8.59
C ASP A 559 -10.77 5.97 -8.78
N TYR A 560 -10.48 4.80 -8.24
CA TYR A 560 -11.35 3.61 -8.36
C TYR A 560 -12.56 3.65 -7.42
N TYR A 561 -12.38 4.18 -6.20
CA TYR A 561 -13.40 4.18 -5.15
C TYR A 561 -14.21 5.48 -5.14
N LEU A 562 -13.55 6.61 -5.36
CA LEU A 562 -14.15 7.93 -5.38
C LEU A 562 -13.72 8.72 -6.63
N PRO A 563 -14.16 8.31 -7.84
CA PRO A 563 -13.92 9.09 -9.05
C PRO A 563 -14.40 10.55 -8.89
N ARG A 564 -13.49 11.51 -9.12
CA ARG A 564 -13.80 12.95 -9.17
C ARG A 564 -13.80 13.46 -10.60
N LYS A 565 -13.07 12.83 -11.53
CA LYS A 565 -13.05 13.23 -12.93
C LYS A 565 -12.99 12.03 -13.85
N GLY A 566 -13.52 12.20 -15.06
CA GLY A 566 -13.42 11.22 -16.14
C GLY A 566 -14.71 10.44 -16.36
N TYR A 567 -14.59 9.39 -17.17
CA TYR A 567 -15.69 8.58 -17.66
C TYR A 567 -15.34 7.10 -17.57
N ALA A 568 -16.36 6.31 -17.25
CA ALA A 568 -16.30 4.86 -17.31
C ALA A 568 -17.41 4.35 -18.21
N LEU A 569 -17.06 3.55 -19.21
CA LEU A 569 -17.99 2.92 -20.13
C LEU A 569 -17.68 1.43 -20.21
N THR A 570 -18.71 0.59 -20.07
CA THR A 570 -18.61 -0.85 -20.34
C THR A 570 -19.73 -1.23 -21.28
N GLN A 571 -19.37 -1.83 -22.41
CA GLN A 571 -20.29 -2.43 -23.37
C GLN A 571 -20.05 -3.94 -23.40
N SER A 572 -21.11 -4.73 -23.33
CA SER A 572 -21.06 -6.19 -23.48
C SER A 572 -22.14 -6.67 -24.43
N LEU A 573 -21.79 -7.57 -25.35
CA LEU A 573 -22.68 -8.22 -26.30
C LEU A 573 -22.54 -9.74 -26.12
N GLU A 574 -23.58 -10.38 -25.57
CA GLU A 574 -23.65 -11.83 -25.35
C GLU A 574 -24.54 -12.48 -26.42
N MET A 575 -23.99 -13.46 -27.13
CA MET A 575 -24.67 -14.24 -28.15
C MET A 575 -24.83 -15.68 -27.64
N ALA A 576 -26.04 -16.05 -27.22
CA ALA A 576 -26.36 -17.40 -26.79
C ALA A 576 -26.92 -18.23 -27.96
N GLY A 577 -26.55 -19.52 -28.02
CA GLY A 577 -26.98 -20.45 -29.07
C GLY A 577 -25.84 -21.18 -29.77
N ALA A 578 -24.60 -21.04 -29.29
CA ALA A 578 -23.41 -21.73 -29.81
C ALA A 578 -23.31 -23.18 -29.28
N GLY A 579 -24.41 -23.94 -29.34
CA GLY A 579 -24.50 -25.34 -28.89
C GLY A 579 -25.34 -25.60 -27.63
N GLY A 580 -25.93 -24.56 -27.02
CA GLY A 580 -26.90 -24.69 -25.92
C GLY A 580 -28.34 -24.50 -26.40
N GLU A 581 -29.30 -24.82 -25.53
CA GLU A 581 -30.73 -24.66 -25.79
C GLU A 581 -31.16 -23.19 -25.80
N ALA A 582 -30.61 -22.38 -24.88
CA ALA A 582 -30.86 -20.94 -24.85
C ALA A 582 -30.34 -20.24 -26.12
N LYS A 583 -31.19 -19.43 -26.75
CA LYS A 583 -30.94 -18.73 -28.01
C LYS A 583 -31.45 -17.29 -27.92
N PHE A 584 -30.55 -16.38 -27.55
CA PHE A 584 -30.84 -14.97 -27.39
C PHE A 584 -29.61 -14.12 -27.72
N LEU A 585 -29.82 -12.83 -28.01
CA LEU A 585 -28.78 -11.81 -28.04
C LEU A 585 -28.99 -10.84 -26.88
N LYS A 586 -27.95 -10.51 -26.13
CA LYS A 586 -28.00 -9.53 -25.04
C LYS A 586 -26.97 -8.44 -25.22
N SER A 587 -27.40 -7.20 -25.02
CA SER A 587 -26.56 -6.02 -24.92
C SER A 587 -26.64 -5.46 -23.51
N ARG A 588 -25.49 -5.17 -22.90
CA ARG A 588 -25.40 -4.45 -21.62
C ARG A 588 -24.46 -3.27 -21.75
N THR A 589 -24.99 -2.07 -21.55
CA THR A 589 -24.24 -0.82 -21.53
C THR A 589 -24.29 -0.22 -20.12
N THR A 590 -23.13 0.10 -19.55
CA THR A 590 -23.04 0.85 -18.29
C THR A 590 -22.16 2.07 -18.51
N ILE A 591 -22.64 3.24 -18.07
CA ILE A 591 -21.98 4.54 -18.23
C ILE A 591 -21.85 5.19 -16.85
N GLY A 592 -20.69 5.77 -16.59
CA GLY A 592 -20.40 6.65 -15.46
C GLY A 592 -19.68 7.90 -15.96
N ALA A 593 -20.11 9.07 -15.54
CA ALA A 593 -19.45 10.35 -15.80
C ALA A 593 -19.31 11.11 -14.48
N TYR A 594 -18.11 11.65 -14.23
CA TYR A 594 -17.75 12.25 -12.96
C TYR A 594 -17.11 13.62 -13.18
N LYS A 595 -17.56 14.62 -12.43
CA LYS A 595 -17.03 15.98 -12.49
C LYS A 595 -16.96 16.59 -11.08
N GLY A 596 -15.75 16.76 -10.58
CA GLY A 596 -15.42 17.56 -9.41
C GLY A 596 -15.60 19.03 -9.74
N LEU A 597 -16.20 19.77 -8.82
CA LEU A 597 -16.53 21.18 -8.97
C LEU A 597 -15.69 22.08 -8.06
N GLU A 598 -14.78 21.53 -7.26
CA GLU A 598 -13.94 22.25 -6.30
C GLU A 598 -13.20 23.44 -6.92
N ASP A 599 -12.57 23.26 -8.08
CA ASP A 599 -11.87 24.33 -8.80
C ASP A 599 -12.79 25.49 -9.24
N TYR A 600 -14.10 25.25 -9.36
CA TYR A 600 -15.06 26.24 -9.85
C TYR A 600 -15.81 26.96 -8.71
N ILE A 601 -16.05 26.26 -7.59
CA ILE A 601 -16.89 26.77 -6.49
C ILE A 601 -16.17 26.84 -5.14
N GLY A 602 -14.90 26.44 -5.06
CA GLY A 602 -14.11 26.43 -3.82
C GLY A 602 -14.61 25.42 -2.77
N PHE A 603 -15.44 24.47 -3.17
CA PHE A 603 -16.07 23.49 -2.29
C PHE A 603 -16.01 22.09 -2.93
N ASP A 604 -15.60 21.07 -2.16
CA ASP A 604 -15.51 19.68 -2.61
C ASP A 604 -16.90 19.11 -2.91
N LEU A 605 -17.37 19.35 -4.13
CA LEU A 605 -18.61 18.81 -4.67
C LEU A 605 -18.30 17.98 -5.90
N ILE A 606 -18.88 16.78 -5.98
CA ILE A 606 -18.74 15.88 -7.12
C ILE A 606 -20.11 15.67 -7.73
N ALA A 607 -20.29 16.11 -8.97
CA ALA A 607 -21.42 15.73 -9.80
C ALA A 607 -21.15 14.37 -10.45
N ARG A 608 -22.08 13.43 -10.32
CA ARG A 608 -21.98 12.09 -10.89
C ARG A 608 -23.23 11.80 -11.71
N TYR A 609 -23.02 11.22 -12.88
CA TYR A 609 -24.08 10.67 -13.70
C TYR A 609 -23.79 9.20 -13.96
N LYS A 610 -24.76 8.33 -13.66
CA LYS A 610 -24.67 6.89 -13.90
C LYS A 610 -25.86 6.45 -14.74
N ALA A 611 -25.62 5.64 -15.76
CA ALA A 611 -26.68 5.05 -16.57
C ALA A 611 -26.43 3.57 -16.84
N ARG A 612 -27.51 2.80 -16.95
CA ARG A 612 -27.51 1.39 -17.37
C ARG A 612 -28.56 1.21 -18.44
N VAL A 613 -28.18 0.68 -19.60
CA VAL A 613 -29.08 0.40 -20.72
C VAL A 613 -28.85 -1.03 -21.17
N PHE A 614 -29.82 -1.90 -20.88
CA PHE A 614 -29.76 -3.33 -21.16
C PHE A 614 -30.89 -3.74 -22.10
N TYR A 615 -30.58 -4.65 -23.01
CA TYR A 615 -31.50 -5.14 -24.03
C TYR A 615 -31.24 -6.62 -24.29
N ALA A 616 -32.30 -7.42 -24.37
CA ALA A 616 -32.30 -8.85 -24.63
C ALA A 616 -33.29 -9.13 -25.76
N LEU A 617 -32.80 -9.69 -26.84
CA LEU A 617 -33.58 -10.13 -27.97
C LEU A 617 -33.70 -11.65 -27.92
N ASP A 618 -34.94 -12.14 -27.81
CA ASP A 618 -35.24 -13.55 -28.00
C ASP A 618 -35.14 -13.89 -29.50
N ILE A 619 -34.25 -14.81 -29.86
CA ILE A 619 -34.10 -15.33 -31.24
C ILE A 619 -34.45 -16.83 -31.34
N GLY A 620 -35.07 -17.38 -30.29
CA GLY A 620 -35.55 -18.75 -30.27
C GLY A 620 -35.90 -19.23 -28.86
N TYR A 621 -35.08 -18.92 -27.86
CA TYR A 621 -35.37 -19.26 -26.47
C TYR A 621 -34.64 -18.31 -25.51
N LEU A 622 -35.38 -17.41 -24.86
CA LEU A 622 -34.90 -16.58 -23.75
C LEU A 622 -35.47 -17.07 -22.40
N PRO A 623 -34.70 -17.83 -21.60
CA PRO A 623 -35.12 -18.29 -20.27
C PRO A 623 -35.44 -17.13 -19.32
N ILE A 624 -36.34 -17.33 -18.34
CA ILE A 624 -36.73 -16.28 -17.40
C ILE A 624 -35.56 -15.77 -16.55
N ALA A 625 -34.66 -16.67 -16.13
CA ALA A 625 -33.45 -16.32 -15.39
C ALA A 625 -32.49 -15.39 -16.17
N GLU A 626 -32.68 -15.29 -17.48
CA GLU A 626 -31.89 -14.45 -18.37
C GLU A 626 -32.56 -13.07 -18.61
N ARG A 627 -33.79 -12.85 -18.13
CA ARG A 627 -34.50 -11.56 -18.29
C ARG A 627 -34.02 -10.53 -17.25
N PHE A 628 -34.28 -9.25 -17.49
CA PHE A 628 -33.85 -8.16 -16.61
C PHE A 628 -34.88 -7.82 -15.53
N TYR A 629 -34.41 -7.24 -14.44
CA TYR A 629 -35.22 -6.74 -13.34
C TYR A 629 -34.62 -5.42 -12.84
N MET A 630 -35.44 -4.58 -12.22
CA MET A 630 -35.05 -3.25 -11.74
C MET A 630 -35.50 -3.04 -10.29
N GLY A 631 -35.01 -1.98 -9.66
CA GLY A 631 -35.18 -1.66 -8.24
C GLY A 631 -33.89 -1.81 -7.44
N GLY A 632 -33.82 -1.14 -6.30
CA GLY A 632 -32.72 -1.17 -5.35
C GLY A 632 -31.51 -0.29 -5.71
N LEU A 633 -30.48 -0.36 -4.86
CA LEU A 633 -29.24 0.43 -4.95
C LEU A 633 -28.51 0.38 -6.31
N GLY A 634 -28.73 -0.69 -7.08
CA GLY A 634 -28.12 -0.86 -8.40
C GLY A 634 -28.87 -0.17 -9.54
N SER A 635 -30.10 0.29 -9.35
CA SER A 635 -30.89 0.87 -10.45
C SER A 635 -31.74 2.05 -10.00
N VAL A 636 -33.00 1.84 -9.64
CA VAL A 636 -33.90 2.89 -9.14
C VAL A 636 -34.10 2.68 -7.64
N ARG A 637 -33.46 3.53 -6.83
CA ARG A 637 -33.62 3.54 -5.37
C ARG A 637 -35.03 3.96 -4.98
N GLY A 638 -35.50 3.50 -3.82
CA GLY A 638 -36.90 3.70 -3.36
C GLY A 638 -37.81 2.49 -3.61
N TYR A 639 -37.34 1.51 -4.39
CA TYR A 639 -38.00 0.23 -4.65
C TYR A 639 -37.10 -0.91 -4.20
N GLN A 640 -37.70 -2.00 -3.73
CA GLN A 640 -36.93 -3.20 -3.36
C GLN A 640 -36.14 -3.72 -4.57
N SER A 641 -34.93 -4.25 -4.32
CA SER A 641 -34.09 -4.83 -5.36
C SER A 641 -34.84 -5.91 -6.17
N TYR A 642 -34.71 -5.87 -7.50
CA TYR A 642 -35.36 -6.79 -8.45
C TYR A 642 -36.91 -6.82 -8.39
N SER A 643 -37.56 -5.86 -7.72
CA SER A 643 -39.02 -5.85 -7.55
C SER A 643 -39.79 -5.25 -8.74
N LEU A 644 -39.16 -4.36 -9.50
CA LEU A 644 -39.74 -3.74 -10.69
C LEU A 644 -39.54 -4.66 -11.89
N SER A 645 -40.65 -5.12 -12.45
CA SER A 645 -40.67 -6.17 -13.48
C SER A 645 -42.02 -6.14 -14.21
N PRO A 646 -42.06 -6.40 -15.53
CA PRO A 646 -43.29 -6.76 -16.22
C PRO A 646 -43.96 -7.97 -15.56
N THR A 647 -45.30 -7.98 -15.56
CA THR A 647 -46.09 -9.04 -14.91
C THR A 647 -47.09 -9.70 -15.86
N VAL A 648 -47.42 -10.95 -15.56
CA VAL A 648 -48.42 -11.75 -16.29
C VAL A 648 -49.41 -12.33 -15.30
N LEU A 649 -50.68 -12.45 -15.68
CA LEU A 649 -51.66 -13.15 -14.86
C LEU A 649 -51.52 -14.66 -15.11
N ASP A 650 -51.37 -15.44 -14.05
CA ASP A 650 -51.47 -16.90 -14.13
C ASP A 650 -52.94 -17.35 -14.28
N LYS A 651 -53.16 -18.64 -14.53
CA LYS A 651 -54.50 -19.21 -14.73
C LYS A 651 -55.42 -19.07 -13.52
N ASP A 652 -54.84 -18.88 -12.34
CA ASP A 652 -55.55 -18.70 -11.08
C ASP A 652 -55.77 -17.21 -10.76
N GLY A 653 -55.35 -16.31 -11.66
CA GLY A 653 -55.54 -14.86 -11.56
C GLY A 653 -54.48 -14.14 -10.75
N PHE A 654 -53.39 -14.80 -10.34
CA PHE A 654 -52.29 -14.14 -9.62
C PHE A 654 -51.32 -13.47 -10.59
N SER A 655 -50.92 -12.24 -10.27
CA SER A 655 -49.89 -11.51 -11.00
C SER A 655 -48.49 -12.07 -10.70
N ARG A 656 -47.76 -12.46 -11.74
CA ARG A 656 -46.42 -13.08 -11.68
C ARG A 656 -45.40 -12.22 -12.41
N ARG A 657 -44.23 -12.01 -11.81
CA ARG A 657 -43.13 -11.25 -12.43
C ARG A 657 -42.39 -12.10 -13.46
N VAL A 658 -42.22 -11.58 -14.66
CA VAL A 658 -41.56 -12.31 -15.76
C VAL A 658 -40.27 -11.67 -16.25
N GLY A 659 -39.87 -10.52 -15.70
CA GLY A 659 -38.67 -9.82 -16.14
C GLY A 659 -38.86 -9.09 -17.49
N GLY A 660 -38.05 -8.06 -17.70
CA GLY A 660 -38.03 -7.28 -18.92
C GLY A 660 -37.03 -7.81 -19.95
N GLU A 661 -37.33 -7.57 -21.22
CA GLU A 661 -36.38 -7.71 -22.32
C GLU A 661 -35.49 -6.49 -22.44
N TYR A 662 -35.95 -5.32 -22.00
CA TYR A 662 -35.15 -4.11 -21.99
C TYR A 662 -35.33 -3.31 -20.71
N THR A 663 -34.28 -2.65 -20.30
CA THR A 663 -34.30 -1.70 -19.18
C THR A 663 -33.32 -0.56 -19.41
N ALA A 664 -33.72 0.64 -19.02
CA ALA A 664 -32.85 1.81 -18.95
C ALA A 664 -33.01 2.45 -17.57
N SER A 665 -31.91 2.74 -16.88
CA SER A 665 -31.93 3.50 -15.61
C SER A 665 -30.86 4.57 -15.65
N ASN A 666 -31.19 5.73 -15.07
CA ASN A 666 -30.34 6.91 -15.00
C ASN A 666 -30.33 7.39 -13.55
N SER A 667 -29.18 7.87 -13.11
CA SER A 667 -28.97 8.38 -11.77
C SER A 667 -28.12 9.64 -11.83
N PHE A 668 -28.64 10.73 -11.29
CA PHE A 668 -27.93 11.99 -11.09
C PHE A 668 -27.62 12.12 -9.61
N GLU A 669 -26.35 12.29 -9.26
CA GLU A 669 -25.90 12.37 -7.87
C GLU A 669 -25.03 13.61 -7.64
N LEU A 670 -25.20 14.24 -6.49
CA LEU A 670 -24.33 15.28 -5.96
C LEU A 670 -23.72 14.77 -4.66
N SER A 671 -22.40 14.63 -4.62
CA SER A 671 -21.68 14.10 -3.45
C SER A 671 -20.71 15.11 -2.88
N PHE A 672 -20.82 15.38 -1.58
CA PHE A 672 -19.96 16.32 -0.84
C PHE A 672 -19.44 15.66 0.45
N PRO A 673 -18.26 16.04 0.95
CA PRO A 673 -17.69 15.44 2.14
C PRO A 673 -18.48 15.87 3.38
N LEU A 674 -18.64 14.93 4.31
CA LEU A 674 -19.14 15.19 5.65
C LEU A 674 -18.00 15.18 6.66
N VAL A 675 -17.15 14.15 6.59
CA VAL A 675 -15.93 14.03 7.40
C VAL A 675 -14.81 13.53 6.46
N PRO A 676 -14.03 14.44 5.83
CA PRO A 676 -12.98 14.08 4.88
C PRO A 676 -11.99 13.06 5.42
N LYS A 677 -11.54 13.24 6.68
CA LYS A 677 -10.59 12.36 7.37
C LYS A 677 -11.09 10.92 7.50
N ALA A 678 -12.39 10.75 7.73
CA ALA A 678 -13.03 9.45 7.81
C ALA A 678 -13.48 8.92 6.44
N LYS A 679 -13.20 9.65 5.35
CA LYS A 679 -13.69 9.37 3.99
C LYS A 679 -15.21 9.18 3.97
N MET A 680 -15.92 10.03 4.72
CA MET A 680 -17.38 10.04 4.79
C MET A 680 -17.93 11.15 3.90
N ARG A 681 -18.91 10.82 3.06
CA ARG A 681 -19.58 11.74 2.14
C ARG A 681 -21.08 11.60 2.23
N MET A 682 -21.78 12.71 2.10
CA MET A 682 -23.22 12.72 1.87
C MET A 682 -23.47 12.77 0.36
N VAL A 683 -24.50 12.09 -0.10
CA VAL A 683 -24.92 12.06 -1.50
C VAL A 683 -26.41 12.39 -1.59
N ALA A 684 -26.75 13.38 -2.41
CA ALA A 684 -28.12 13.60 -2.86
C ALA A 684 -28.27 12.95 -4.23
N PHE A 685 -29.39 12.26 -4.47
CA PHE A 685 -29.60 11.56 -5.73
C PHE A 685 -31.02 11.69 -6.26
N PHE A 686 -31.13 11.58 -7.58
CA PHE A 686 -32.36 11.42 -8.34
C PHE A 686 -32.17 10.31 -9.38
N ASP A 687 -33.00 9.28 -9.29
CA ASP A 687 -33.01 8.12 -10.16
C ASP A 687 -34.29 8.10 -10.99
N TYR A 688 -34.16 7.65 -12.24
CA TYR A 688 -35.30 7.38 -13.12
C TYR A 688 -34.98 6.19 -14.02
N GLY A 689 -35.93 5.27 -14.13
CA GLY A 689 -35.75 4.08 -14.94
C GLY A 689 -37.04 3.56 -15.55
N TYR A 690 -36.85 2.74 -16.57
CA TYR A 690 -37.89 2.11 -17.36
C TYR A 690 -37.52 0.65 -17.59
N ILE A 691 -38.51 -0.25 -17.51
CA ILE A 691 -38.37 -1.67 -17.81
C ILE A 691 -39.60 -2.16 -18.60
N GLY A 692 -39.40 -2.98 -19.62
CA GLY A 692 -40.50 -3.49 -20.43
C GLY A 692 -40.15 -4.72 -21.26
N THR A 693 -41.11 -5.17 -22.06
CA THR A 693 -41.01 -6.35 -22.94
C THR A 693 -41.56 -6.01 -24.33
N THR A 694 -41.14 -6.76 -25.36
CA THR A 694 -41.45 -6.45 -26.78
C THR A 694 -42.69 -7.19 -27.29
N ALA A 695 -43.10 -8.28 -26.64
CA ALA A 695 -44.29 -9.06 -26.99
C ALA A 695 -45.57 -8.48 -26.37
N GLY A 696 -46.44 -7.90 -27.21
CA GLY A 696 -47.81 -7.52 -26.88
C GLY A 696 -48.75 -8.71 -27.03
N ASP A 697 -48.95 -9.48 -25.96
CA ASP A 697 -49.97 -10.53 -25.89
C ASP A 697 -51.15 -10.02 -25.04
N ALA A 698 -52.39 -10.27 -25.46
CA ALA A 698 -53.59 -9.60 -24.96
C ALA A 698 -53.92 -9.94 -23.48
N ASN A 699 -53.28 -10.96 -22.93
CA ASN A 699 -53.36 -11.38 -21.51
C ASN A 699 -52.22 -10.82 -20.63
N TYR A 700 -51.35 -10.00 -21.19
CA TYR A 700 -50.16 -9.49 -20.53
C TYR A 700 -50.35 -7.99 -20.29
N ASP A 701 -50.16 -7.51 -19.05
CA ASP A 701 -49.94 -6.08 -18.83
C ASP A 701 -48.51 -5.75 -19.26
N VAL A 702 -48.35 -5.59 -20.57
CA VAL A 702 -47.08 -5.33 -21.26
C VAL A 702 -46.65 -3.87 -21.12
N THR A 703 -47.44 -3.03 -20.44
CA THR A 703 -47.11 -1.62 -20.30
C THR A 703 -45.85 -1.47 -19.44
N GLY A 704 -44.75 -1.04 -20.06
CA GLY A 704 -43.48 -0.90 -19.36
C GLY A 704 -43.60 0.01 -18.14
N ALA A 705 -42.88 -0.33 -17.07
CA ALA A 705 -42.94 0.38 -15.81
C ALA A 705 -41.85 1.46 -15.78
N ALA A 706 -42.27 2.72 -15.91
CA ALA A 706 -41.44 3.87 -15.57
C ALA A 706 -41.56 4.18 -14.08
N ARG A 707 -40.43 4.28 -13.38
CA ARG A 707 -40.34 4.59 -11.95
C ARG A 707 -39.18 5.53 -11.70
N GLY A 708 -39.33 6.43 -10.75
CA GLY A 708 -38.23 7.26 -10.27
C GLY A 708 -38.06 7.15 -8.76
N GLY A 709 -36.98 7.68 -8.24
CA GLY A 709 -36.78 7.79 -6.80
C GLY A 709 -35.78 8.89 -6.51
N TYR A 710 -35.90 9.53 -5.36
CA TYR A 710 -34.95 10.57 -4.96
C TYR A 710 -34.67 10.47 -3.48
N GLY A 711 -33.55 11.01 -3.04
CA GLY A 711 -33.17 10.86 -1.65
C GLY A 711 -31.80 11.39 -1.29
N LEU A 712 -31.43 11.06 -0.05
CA LEU A 712 -30.13 11.36 0.53
C LEU A 712 -29.47 10.05 0.97
N GLY A 713 -28.15 10.02 0.96
CA GLY A 713 -27.38 8.89 1.42
C GLY A 713 -26.08 9.29 2.09
N LEU A 714 -25.54 8.38 2.89
CA LEU A 714 -24.23 8.46 3.50
C LEU A 714 -23.35 7.37 2.88
N GLU A 715 -22.23 7.77 2.29
CA GLU A 715 -21.18 6.88 1.81
C GLU A 715 -19.96 7.00 2.73
N TRP A 716 -19.50 5.88 3.28
CA TRP A 716 -18.35 5.85 4.19
C TRP A 716 -17.39 4.73 3.80
N PHE A 717 -16.16 5.10 3.43
CA PHE A 717 -15.09 4.13 3.22
C PHE A 717 -14.44 3.77 4.57
N SER A 718 -15.13 2.91 5.33
CA SER A 718 -14.69 2.50 6.67
C SER A 718 -13.49 1.53 6.62
N PRO A 719 -12.78 1.33 7.74
CA PRO A 719 -11.70 0.33 7.84
C PRO A 719 -12.15 -1.11 7.52
N VAL A 720 -13.44 -1.41 7.68
CA VAL A 720 -14.02 -2.74 7.40
C VAL A 720 -14.68 -2.82 6.02
N GLY A 721 -14.51 -1.79 5.19
CA GLY A 721 -15.01 -1.71 3.82
C GLY A 721 -16.05 -0.59 3.59
N PRO A 722 -16.47 -0.39 2.33
CA PRO A 722 -17.44 0.65 1.99
C PRO A 722 -18.80 0.41 2.63
N ILE A 723 -19.37 1.45 3.23
CA ILE A 723 -20.73 1.50 3.77
C ILE A 723 -21.52 2.51 2.96
N GLN A 724 -22.72 2.12 2.56
CA GLN A 724 -23.71 2.99 1.93
C GLN A 724 -25.01 2.87 2.71
N LEU A 725 -25.51 3.98 3.22
CA LEU A 725 -26.84 4.10 3.83
C LEU A 725 -27.64 5.03 2.93
N MET A 726 -28.76 4.56 2.39
CA MET A 726 -29.55 5.31 1.40
C MET A 726 -30.98 5.44 1.90
N PHE A 727 -31.44 6.68 1.99
CA PHE A 727 -32.80 7.05 2.37
C PHE A 727 -33.50 7.58 1.13
N ALA A 728 -34.41 6.79 0.59
CA ALA A 728 -35.04 7.06 -0.70
C ALA A 728 -36.56 7.24 -0.53
N GLN A 729 -37.14 8.11 -1.35
CA GLN A 729 -38.58 8.15 -1.56
C GLN A 729 -38.89 7.69 -2.99
N PRO A 730 -39.80 6.72 -3.18
CA PRO A 730 -40.24 6.32 -4.50
C PRO A 730 -41.08 7.41 -5.17
N LEU A 731 -40.89 7.60 -6.47
CA LEU A 731 -41.62 8.55 -7.31
C LEU A 731 -42.37 7.80 -8.41
N GLY A 732 -43.69 7.96 -8.45
CA GLY A 732 -44.55 7.28 -9.42
C GLY A 732 -44.83 5.81 -9.07
N ALA A 733 -44.82 5.46 -7.77
CA ALA A 733 -45.23 4.14 -7.30
C ALA A 733 -46.71 3.87 -7.63
N LYS A 734 -47.00 2.65 -8.08
CA LYS A 734 -48.35 2.13 -8.35
C LYS A 734 -48.69 0.99 -7.38
N GLU A 735 -49.97 0.63 -7.32
CA GLU A 735 -50.43 -0.55 -6.58
C GLU A 735 -49.69 -1.82 -7.08
N GLY A 736 -49.20 -2.63 -6.14
CA GLY A 736 -48.39 -3.82 -6.44
C GLY A 736 -46.86 -3.59 -6.45
N ASP A 737 -46.39 -2.34 -6.50
CA ASP A 737 -44.95 -2.05 -6.36
C ASP A 737 -44.47 -2.33 -4.93
N ARG A 738 -43.29 -2.94 -4.80
CA ARG A 738 -42.64 -3.11 -3.50
C ARG A 738 -41.63 -2.00 -3.26
N THR A 739 -41.94 -1.09 -2.34
CA THR A 739 -41.10 0.07 -2.01
C THR A 739 -40.07 -0.25 -0.92
N ALA A 740 -38.98 0.52 -0.90
CA ALA A 740 -37.92 0.46 0.10
C ALA A 740 -37.42 1.87 0.41
N ASN A 741 -37.83 2.42 1.55
CA ASN A 741 -37.47 3.80 1.92
C ASN A 741 -36.07 3.90 2.53
N PHE A 742 -35.53 2.78 2.98
CA PHE A 742 -34.17 2.67 3.52
C PHE A 742 -33.51 1.42 2.95
N GLU A 743 -32.33 1.60 2.36
CA GLU A 743 -31.47 0.53 1.87
C GLU A 743 -30.05 0.77 2.37
N PHE A 744 -29.33 -0.31 2.62
CA PHE A 744 -27.93 -0.19 3.01
C PHE A 744 -27.10 -1.35 2.47
N THR A 745 -25.81 -1.09 2.31
CA THR A 745 -24.78 -2.11 2.05
C THR A 745 -23.55 -1.77 2.86
N MET A 746 -22.95 -2.77 3.51
CA MET A 746 -21.70 -2.66 4.25
C MET A 746 -20.74 -3.73 3.79
N GLY A 747 -19.47 -3.38 3.62
CA GLY A 747 -18.39 -4.31 3.34
C GLY A 747 -18.28 -4.66 1.85
N GLN A 748 -18.02 -5.93 1.57
CA GLN A 748 -17.95 -6.41 0.18
C GLN A 748 -19.31 -6.25 -0.49
N ARG A 749 -19.36 -5.52 -1.60
CA ARG A 749 -20.61 -5.27 -2.35
C ARG A 749 -21.14 -6.58 -2.94
N PHE A 750 -22.47 -6.72 -2.93
CA PHE A 750 -23.22 -7.81 -3.56
C PHE A 750 -23.19 -7.74 -5.08
#